data_AF-A0AAD4NEG7-F1
#
_entry.id   AF-A0AAD4NEG7-F1
#
_cell.length_a   1.000
_cell.length_b   1.000
_cell.length_c   1.000
_cell.angle_alpha   90.00
_cell.angle_beta   90.00
_cell.angle_gamma   90.00
#
_symmetry.space_group_name_H-M   'P 1'
#
loop_
_entity.id
_entity.type
_entity.pdbx_description
1 polymer ?
#
loop_
_entity_poly.entity_id
_entity_poly.type
_entity_poly.pdbx_seq_one_letter_code
_entity_poly.pdbx_strand_id
1 'polypeptide(L)'
;MVNQKDGNARMHAFDQQYQMESSLGSMKSQQYVGELLLSLMGERSQLFQLNHDEVLVPPSTSSWHLLPPCLALDLDKTAEMVNNILKIEEWKGTVNCNDDCVKRAFVESLCEPYDAFMNSVDTMRMQHISQTAEISLEYLMKFVVQWRERIYLIFSLASKTNQLNGVALMNLSFKEWLMHCVADWSYNMLENILSRTSAAFHELATQWMLEGKLSPGIWMIENITSCTDKNTPDVSSQGSLSTTYDLLRTPFKKDDRNMTSFLRINHNAVPFSLSGSSYLVNKIFEIGKNVLLLKKFRNQHAYDYKVQERAALLETDLDKRKLWYDLRERGHLYFVVERLYDIMAQDVMEEMMIRQRLMDHIAFVQNYFLLMRGDFTGPLQEAVSEYSRKGVSRIGNRLKVEAKAEACISTALRCIDPVKPFQSLLRYLTAAPAPIQKIPLSSAPKKVLDSATKIRDDSHSRFVGDLLRMDYKPPDAIKPVFSHLLRTYTRLFLKISPALFVLKRIDDIALRLGHISKQAFRLADKDLQNVSRFLSCILLKIRMFTTRVLGRIFEEILSSQYLRFWEVVRSGIDLMPLIQLHEEFVKRLDSLIPKPNYIVNLRRALNITEELLTNTEENGIPANFVDQSQRLNKYARIVCEAEESLFQNTV
;
A
#
# COMPACT_ATOMS: atom_id res chain seq x y z
N MET A 1 55.56 -18.73 51.43
CA MET A 1 56.10 -19.87 52.21
C MET A 1 55.05 -20.27 53.24
N VAL A 2 54.17 -21.19 52.85
CA VAL A 2 53.15 -21.86 53.68
C VAL A 2 53.17 -23.33 53.26
N ASN A 3 53.10 -24.22 54.25
CA ASN A 3 53.44 -25.64 54.22
C ASN A 3 52.82 -26.44 53.07
N GLN A 4 53.70 -27.09 52.29
CA GLN A 4 53.40 -27.96 51.15
C GLN A 4 53.58 -29.45 51.50
N LYS A 5 53.46 -29.84 52.79
CA LYS A 5 53.75 -31.21 53.27
C LYS A 5 52.55 -32.06 53.70
N ASP A 6 51.35 -31.49 53.85
CA ASP A 6 50.16 -32.26 54.26
C ASP A 6 49.28 -32.75 53.10
N GLY A 7 49.60 -32.39 51.85
CA GLY A 7 48.86 -32.82 50.65
C GLY A 7 49.19 -34.23 50.16
N ASN A 8 50.41 -34.72 50.36
CA ASN A 8 50.85 -36.00 49.81
C ASN A 8 50.45 -37.22 50.63
N ALA A 9 50.10 -37.06 51.91
CA ALA A 9 49.67 -38.18 52.75
C ALA A 9 48.18 -38.56 52.53
N ARG A 10 47.33 -37.62 52.08
CA ARG A 10 45.92 -37.90 51.75
C ARG A 10 45.71 -38.49 50.36
N MET A 11 46.64 -38.24 49.43
CA MET A 11 46.57 -38.77 48.06
C MET A 11 46.94 -40.27 48.02
N HIS A 12 47.94 -40.70 48.80
CA HIS A 12 48.32 -42.11 48.87
C HIS A 12 47.35 -43.00 49.65
N ALA A 13 46.54 -42.43 50.57
CA ALA A 13 45.48 -43.16 51.26
C ALA A 13 44.23 -43.37 50.39
N PHE A 14 44.01 -42.51 49.37
CA PHE A 14 42.92 -42.66 48.39
C PHE A 14 43.22 -43.74 47.34
N ASP A 15 44.49 -43.87 46.93
CA ASP A 15 44.91 -44.85 45.92
C ASP A 15 44.95 -46.30 46.43
N GLN A 16 45.18 -46.52 47.74
CA GLN A 16 45.27 -47.89 48.29
C GLN A 16 43.91 -48.50 48.65
N GLN A 17 42.87 -47.70 48.90
CA GLN A 17 41.52 -48.22 49.15
C GLN A 17 40.77 -48.56 47.83
N TYR A 18 41.25 -48.05 46.69
CA TYR A 18 40.69 -48.33 45.35
C TYR A 18 41.18 -49.65 44.72
N GLN A 19 42.27 -50.24 45.24
CA GLN A 19 42.89 -51.42 44.60
C GLN A 19 42.31 -52.78 45.05
N MET A 20 41.54 -52.85 46.15
CA MET A 20 40.91 -54.12 46.61
C MET A 20 39.42 -54.26 46.27
N GLU A 21 38.74 -53.23 45.75
CA GLU A 21 37.36 -53.32 45.23
C GLU A 21 37.28 -53.41 43.68
N SER A 22 38.42 -53.57 43.00
CA SER A 22 38.53 -53.29 41.56
C SER A 22 37.88 -54.30 40.61
N SER A 23 37.61 -55.55 41.03
CA SER A 23 36.98 -56.56 40.16
C SER A 23 35.45 -56.61 40.26
N LEU A 24 34.87 -56.36 41.44
CA LEU A 24 33.42 -56.19 41.61
C LEU A 24 32.95 -54.76 41.28
N GLY A 25 33.83 -53.77 41.48
CA GLY A 25 33.59 -52.37 41.11
C GLY A 25 33.62 -52.13 39.59
N SER A 26 34.49 -52.82 38.84
CA SER A 26 34.54 -52.66 37.38
C SER A 26 33.31 -53.22 36.68
N MET A 27 32.80 -54.40 37.08
CA MET A 27 31.57 -54.96 36.51
C MET A 27 30.35 -54.06 36.72
N LYS A 28 30.20 -53.49 37.92
CA LYS A 28 29.13 -52.51 38.19
C LYS A 28 29.35 -51.23 37.40
N SER A 29 30.58 -50.68 37.34
CA SER A 29 30.86 -49.48 36.55
C SER A 29 30.54 -49.67 35.06
N GLN A 30 30.85 -50.84 34.48
CA GLN A 30 30.54 -51.14 33.07
C GLN A 30 29.02 -51.24 32.85
N GLN A 31 28.28 -51.86 33.75
CA GLN A 31 26.82 -51.89 33.68
C GLN A 31 26.21 -50.48 33.73
N TYR A 32 26.74 -49.59 34.57
CA TYR A 32 26.30 -48.20 34.64
C TYR A 32 26.56 -47.44 33.34
N VAL A 33 27.74 -47.63 32.75
CA VAL A 33 28.09 -47.02 31.45
C VAL A 33 27.12 -47.49 30.37
N GLY A 34 26.83 -48.79 30.31
CA GLY A 34 25.86 -49.35 29.36
C GLY A 34 24.46 -48.77 29.52
N GLU A 35 23.93 -48.74 30.75
CA GLU A 35 22.62 -48.17 31.07
C GLU A 35 22.55 -46.67 30.76
N LEU A 36 23.63 -45.92 31.03
CA LEU A 36 23.68 -44.50 30.76
C LEU A 36 23.71 -44.22 29.25
N LEU A 37 24.47 -45.00 28.48
CA LEU A 37 24.49 -44.91 27.01
C LEU A 37 23.13 -45.23 26.41
N LEU A 38 22.42 -46.25 26.91
CA LEU A 38 21.03 -46.53 26.49
C LEU A 38 20.12 -45.33 26.75
N SER A 39 20.23 -44.73 27.93
CA SER A 39 19.45 -43.55 28.31
C SER A 39 19.73 -42.35 27.42
N LEU A 40 21.00 -42.10 27.09
CA LEU A 40 21.42 -41.01 26.21
C LEU A 40 21.00 -41.23 24.75
N MET A 41 20.66 -42.46 24.36
CA MET A 41 20.02 -42.75 23.07
C MET A 41 18.49 -42.62 23.09
N GLY A 42 17.91 -42.20 24.22
CA GLY A 42 16.45 -42.18 24.41
C GLY A 42 15.83 -43.57 24.55
N GLU A 43 16.63 -44.61 24.75
CA GLU A 43 16.15 -45.97 25.03
C GLU A 43 15.80 -46.13 26.52
N ARG A 44 14.93 -47.08 26.83
CA ARG A 44 14.59 -47.39 28.23
C ARG A 44 15.81 -47.97 28.94
N SER A 45 16.11 -47.42 30.12
CA SER A 45 17.19 -47.87 30.97
C SER A 45 16.67 -48.19 32.38
N GLN A 46 17.38 -49.04 33.10
CA GLN A 46 17.15 -49.29 34.52
C GLN A 46 17.60 -48.12 35.41
N LEU A 47 18.45 -47.22 34.88
CA LEU A 47 18.95 -46.04 35.59
C LEU A 47 17.88 -44.98 35.83
N PHE A 48 16.96 -44.81 34.89
CA PHE A 48 15.96 -43.78 34.95
C PHE A 48 14.56 -44.36 34.75
N GLN A 49 13.62 -43.93 35.59
CA GLN A 49 12.21 -44.29 35.44
C GLN A 49 11.49 -43.17 34.72
N LEU A 50 10.76 -43.53 33.66
CA LEU A 50 9.85 -42.62 32.98
C LEU A 50 8.53 -42.58 33.75
N ASN A 51 8.20 -41.42 34.33
CA ASN A 51 6.98 -41.19 35.08
C ASN A 51 6.28 -39.93 34.56
N HIS A 52 5.06 -40.07 34.03
CA HIS A 52 4.27 -38.93 33.53
C HIS A 52 5.04 -37.97 32.61
N ASP A 53 5.74 -38.52 31.62
CA ASP A 53 6.58 -37.77 30.65
C ASP A 53 7.81 -37.05 31.26
N GLU A 54 8.17 -37.39 32.49
CA GLU A 54 9.39 -36.95 33.15
C GLU A 54 10.31 -38.14 33.47
N VAL A 55 11.60 -37.94 33.26
CA VAL A 55 12.64 -38.93 33.55
C VAL A 55 13.15 -38.65 34.95
N LEU A 56 12.94 -39.58 35.88
CA LEU A 56 13.33 -39.45 37.29
C LEU A 56 14.38 -40.50 37.67
N VAL A 57 15.30 -40.11 38.56
CA VAL A 57 16.20 -41.05 39.22
C VAL A 57 15.40 -41.83 40.28
N PRO A 58 15.34 -43.17 40.22
CA PRO A 58 14.53 -43.95 41.15
C PRO A 58 15.05 -43.81 42.59
N PRO A 59 14.18 -43.55 43.59
CA PRO A 59 14.58 -43.23 44.95
C PRO A 59 15.13 -44.42 45.77
N SER A 60 15.11 -45.65 45.25
CA SER A 60 15.23 -46.86 46.08
C SER A 60 15.83 -48.08 45.38
N THR A 61 16.78 -47.91 44.46
CA THR A 61 17.57 -49.04 43.99
C THR A 61 18.71 -49.30 45.00
N SER A 62 18.58 -50.39 45.77
CA SER A 62 19.43 -50.78 46.90
C SER A 62 20.93 -50.97 46.59
N SER A 63 21.33 -50.93 45.32
CA SER A 63 22.73 -51.02 44.86
C SER A 63 23.39 -49.69 44.49
N TRP A 64 22.67 -48.56 44.54
CA TRP A 64 23.11 -47.28 43.94
C TRP A 64 23.49 -46.22 44.99
N HIS A 65 23.19 -46.46 46.27
CA HIS A 65 23.68 -45.66 47.42
C HIS A 65 25.21 -45.71 47.61
N LEU A 66 25.90 -46.53 46.82
CA LEU A 66 27.37 -46.64 46.80
C LEU A 66 28.04 -45.64 45.84
N LEU A 67 27.27 -44.89 45.03
CA LEU A 67 27.83 -43.83 44.22
C LEU A 67 28.26 -42.65 45.10
N PRO A 68 29.47 -42.09 44.89
CA PRO A 68 29.88 -40.84 45.48
C PRO A 68 28.79 -39.74 45.33
N PRO A 69 28.50 -38.93 46.37
CA PRO A 69 27.47 -37.89 46.31
C PRO A 69 27.62 -36.90 45.14
N CYS A 70 28.85 -36.68 44.66
CA CYS A 70 29.12 -35.86 43.48
C CYS A 70 28.54 -36.47 42.19
N LEU A 71 28.54 -37.80 42.05
CA LEU A 71 27.94 -38.49 40.91
C LEU A 71 26.40 -38.48 40.97
N ALA A 72 25.82 -38.49 42.18
CA ALA A 72 24.36 -38.37 42.33
C ALA A 72 23.82 -37.03 41.82
N LEU A 73 24.51 -35.92 42.13
CA LEU A 73 24.12 -34.59 41.65
C LEU A 73 24.25 -34.45 40.13
N ASP A 74 25.21 -35.14 39.53
CA ASP A 74 25.35 -35.17 38.07
C ASP A 74 24.32 -36.10 37.42
N LEU A 75 23.82 -37.14 38.12
CA LEU A 75 22.75 -38.01 37.62
C LEU A 75 21.41 -37.27 37.49
N ASP A 76 21.04 -36.40 38.43
CA ASP A 76 19.81 -35.60 38.31
C ASP A 76 19.86 -34.68 37.08
N LYS A 77 21.00 -34.02 36.86
CA LYS A 77 21.23 -33.19 35.67
C LYS A 77 21.27 -34.02 34.38
N THR A 78 21.71 -35.26 34.48
CA THR A 78 21.70 -36.20 33.36
C THR A 78 20.28 -36.67 33.06
N ALA A 79 19.44 -36.88 34.07
CA ALA A 79 18.03 -37.19 33.92
C ALA A 79 17.29 -36.06 33.18
N GLU A 80 17.58 -34.80 33.52
CA GLU A 80 17.06 -33.63 32.80
C GLU A 80 17.50 -33.63 31.32
N MET A 81 18.77 -33.92 31.05
CA MET A 81 19.27 -34.05 29.68
C MET A 81 18.57 -35.18 28.90
N VAL A 82 18.38 -36.34 29.52
CA VAL A 82 17.66 -37.49 28.94
C VAL A 82 16.20 -37.11 28.66
N ASN A 83 15.54 -36.39 29.55
CA ASN A 83 14.19 -35.87 29.33
C ASN A 83 14.14 -34.95 28.09
N ASN A 84 15.12 -34.07 27.94
CA ASN A 84 15.22 -33.20 26.76
C ASN A 84 15.47 -34.00 25.47
N ILE A 85 16.27 -35.07 25.51
CA ILE A 85 16.51 -35.97 24.38
C ILE A 85 15.20 -36.64 23.93
N LEU A 86 14.43 -37.21 24.87
CA LEU A 86 13.14 -37.84 24.57
C LEU A 86 12.17 -36.85 23.90
N LYS A 87 12.11 -35.62 24.41
CA LYS A 87 11.27 -34.56 23.83
C LYS A 87 11.75 -34.10 22.45
N ILE A 88 13.06 -34.11 22.18
CA ILE A 88 13.61 -33.82 20.85
C ILE A 88 13.23 -34.93 19.87
N GLU A 89 13.34 -36.21 20.25
CA GLU A 89 12.93 -37.34 19.40
C GLU A 89 11.43 -37.30 19.07
N GLU A 90 10.58 -37.05 20.07
CA GLU A 90 9.14 -36.86 19.87
C GLU A 90 8.86 -35.69 18.91
N TRP A 91 9.57 -34.57 19.10
CA TRP A 91 9.48 -33.42 18.23
C TRP A 91 9.91 -33.73 16.78
N LYS A 92 11.02 -34.43 16.57
CA LYS A 92 11.49 -34.84 15.22
C LYS A 92 10.43 -35.69 14.52
N GLY A 93 9.72 -36.55 15.25
CA GLY A 93 8.65 -37.38 14.70
C GLY A 93 7.35 -36.63 14.38
N THR A 94 7.13 -35.46 14.97
CA THR A 94 5.86 -34.70 14.87
C THR A 94 5.96 -33.41 14.07
N VAL A 95 7.16 -32.88 13.85
CA VAL A 95 7.37 -31.58 13.21
C VAL A 95 7.01 -31.61 11.70
N ASN A 96 5.96 -30.87 11.33
CA ASN A 96 5.56 -30.71 9.93
C ASN A 96 6.27 -29.50 9.28
N CYS A 97 7.03 -29.77 8.21
CA CYS A 97 7.80 -28.77 7.45
C CYS A 97 7.41 -28.69 5.96
N ASN A 98 6.28 -29.29 5.55
CA ASN A 98 5.99 -29.48 4.14
C ASN A 98 5.76 -28.16 3.38
N ASP A 99 5.12 -27.17 4.03
CA ASP A 99 4.72 -25.94 3.36
C ASP A 99 5.66 -24.74 3.64
N ASP A 100 6.59 -24.85 4.59
CA ASP A 100 7.42 -23.74 5.05
C ASP A 100 8.92 -24.02 4.87
N CYS A 101 9.51 -23.43 3.83
CA CYS A 101 10.92 -23.57 3.51
C CYS A 101 11.86 -23.00 4.59
N VAL A 102 11.45 -21.94 5.30
CA VAL A 102 12.27 -21.33 6.35
C VAL A 102 12.25 -22.22 7.59
N LYS A 103 11.07 -22.74 7.95
CA LYS A 103 10.93 -23.72 9.04
C LYS A 103 11.72 -24.99 8.74
N ARG A 104 11.64 -25.51 7.52
CA ARG A 104 12.43 -26.68 7.10
C ARG A 104 13.93 -26.43 7.29
N ALA A 105 14.43 -25.31 6.77
CA ALA A 105 15.84 -24.94 6.92
C ALA A 105 16.25 -24.79 8.40
N PHE A 106 15.37 -24.24 9.25
CA PHE A 106 15.59 -24.17 10.69
C PHE A 106 15.68 -25.56 11.34
N VAL A 107 14.70 -26.43 11.06
CA VAL A 107 14.62 -27.78 11.63
C VAL A 107 15.82 -28.62 11.21
N GLU A 108 16.17 -28.63 9.92
CA GLU A 108 17.34 -29.34 9.40
C GLU A 108 18.63 -28.85 10.09
N SER A 109 18.81 -27.53 10.24
CA SER A 109 19.96 -26.95 10.93
C SER A 109 20.03 -27.32 12.42
N LEU A 110 18.87 -27.48 13.06
CA LEU A 110 18.75 -27.84 14.47
C LEU A 110 19.02 -29.33 14.71
N CYS A 111 18.62 -30.19 13.76
CA CYS A 111 18.86 -31.62 13.81
C CYS A 111 20.33 -31.98 13.62
N GLU A 112 21.10 -31.25 12.81
CA GLU A 112 22.54 -31.55 12.58
C GLU A 112 23.39 -31.73 13.85
N PRO A 113 23.43 -30.77 14.81
CA PRO A 113 24.20 -30.94 16.03
C PRO A 113 23.64 -32.05 16.92
N TYR A 114 22.34 -32.31 16.86
CA TYR A 114 21.68 -33.38 17.58
C TYR A 114 22.04 -34.77 17.01
N ASP A 115 22.04 -34.92 15.69
CA ASP A 115 22.44 -36.15 15.03
C ASP A 115 23.93 -36.43 15.25
N ALA A 116 24.77 -35.39 15.31
CA ALA A 116 26.18 -35.52 15.70
C ALA A 116 26.34 -36.02 17.15
N PHE A 117 25.49 -35.57 18.07
CA PHE A 117 25.41 -36.10 19.43
C PHE A 117 25.02 -37.59 19.41
N MET A 118 23.92 -37.94 18.74
CA MET A 118 23.43 -39.31 18.65
C MET A 118 24.46 -40.27 18.05
N ASN A 119 25.15 -39.87 16.98
CA ASN A 119 26.23 -40.66 16.38
C ASN A 119 27.41 -40.86 17.34
N SER A 120 27.73 -39.86 18.16
CA SER A 120 28.79 -39.97 19.16
C SER A 120 28.41 -40.96 20.28
N VAL A 121 27.17 -40.90 20.75
CA VAL A 121 26.64 -41.84 21.76
C VAL A 121 26.58 -43.26 21.21
N ASP A 122 26.10 -43.44 19.98
CA ASP A 122 26.04 -44.76 19.34
C ASP A 122 27.44 -45.34 19.10
N THR A 123 28.41 -44.51 18.70
CA THR A 123 29.82 -44.95 18.58
C THR A 123 30.37 -45.42 19.93
N MET A 124 30.10 -44.67 21.01
CA MET A 124 30.49 -45.08 22.37
C MET A 124 29.78 -46.38 22.79
N ARG A 125 28.49 -46.53 22.50
CA ARG A 125 27.75 -47.77 22.74
C ARG A 125 28.36 -48.96 22.01
N MET A 126 28.67 -48.81 20.73
CA MET A 126 29.28 -49.87 19.92
C MET A 126 30.67 -50.25 20.43
N GLN A 127 31.49 -49.28 20.86
CA GLN A 127 32.78 -49.54 21.50
C GLN A 127 32.65 -50.28 22.83
N HIS A 128 31.68 -49.88 23.66
CA HIS A 128 31.37 -50.53 24.93
C HIS A 128 30.89 -51.98 24.75
N ILE A 129 29.94 -52.22 23.83
CA ILE A 129 29.40 -53.56 23.54
C ILE A 129 30.48 -54.48 22.97
N SER A 130 31.31 -53.98 22.05
CA SER A 130 32.37 -54.76 21.40
C SER A 130 33.60 -54.99 22.30
N GLN A 131 33.65 -54.37 23.49
CA GLN A 131 34.80 -54.39 24.40
C GLN A 131 36.11 -53.95 23.71
N THR A 132 36.00 -53.17 22.63
CA THR A 132 37.16 -52.70 21.83
C THR A 132 37.90 -51.56 22.51
N ALA A 133 37.21 -50.81 23.37
CA ALA A 133 37.79 -49.76 24.22
C ALA A 133 37.05 -49.71 25.56
N GLU A 134 37.80 -49.54 26.66
CA GLU A 134 37.21 -49.37 27.98
C GLU A 134 36.72 -47.93 28.14
N ILE A 135 35.41 -47.71 27.97
CA ILE A 135 34.79 -46.41 28.23
C ILE A 135 34.63 -46.25 29.74
N SER A 136 35.41 -45.35 30.33
CA SER A 136 35.28 -45.02 31.75
C SER A 136 34.04 -44.17 32.01
N LEU A 137 33.45 -44.34 33.20
CA LEU A 137 32.34 -43.50 33.66
C LEU A 137 32.73 -42.02 33.70
N GLU A 138 33.96 -41.70 34.10
CA GLU A 138 34.47 -40.32 34.11
C GLU A 138 34.47 -39.68 32.72
N TYR A 139 34.89 -40.42 31.70
CA TYR A 139 34.86 -39.94 30.31
C TYR A 139 33.43 -39.66 29.85
N LEU A 140 32.50 -40.57 30.14
CA LEU A 140 31.09 -40.40 29.79
C LEU A 140 30.45 -39.22 30.53
N MET A 141 30.78 -39.00 31.81
CA MET A 141 30.28 -37.86 32.56
C MET A 141 30.83 -36.52 32.03
N LYS A 142 32.11 -36.47 31.61
CA LYS A 142 32.66 -35.30 30.92
C LYS A 142 31.91 -35.00 29.61
N PHE A 143 31.59 -36.04 28.84
CA PHE A 143 30.79 -35.93 27.63
C PHE A 143 29.38 -35.38 27.94
N VAL A 144 28.69 -35.92 28.96
CA VAL A 144 27.37 -35.44 29.39
C VAL A 144 27.43 -33.96 29.78
N VAL A 145 28.41 -33.56 30.60
CA VAL A 145 28.58 -32.16 31.01
C VAL A 145 28.78 -31.24 29.82
N GLN A 146 29.57 -31.65 28.83
CA GLN A 146 29.82 -30.88 27.60
C GLN A 146 28.56 -30.72 26.74
N TRP A 147 27.70 -31.73 26.68
CA TRP A 147 26.52 -31.75 25.81
C TRP A 147 25.23 -31.30 26.48
N ARG A 148 25.16 -31.26 27.82
CA ARG A 148 23.94 -30.89 28.55
C ARG A 148 23.36 -29.55 28.10
N GLU A 149 24.18 -28.51 28.08
CA GLU A 149 23.75 -27.17 27.67
C GLU A 149 23.37 -27.12 26.17
N ARG A 150 24.03 -27.94 25.35
CA ARG A 150 23.73 -28.06 23.91
C ARG A 150 22.36 -28.67 23.68
N ILE A 151 22.10 -29.80 24.33
CA ILE A 151 20.80 -30.48 24.27
C ILE A 151 19.70 -29.59 24.82
N TYR A 152 19.94 -28.89 25.94
CA TYR A 152 18.97 -27.95 26.49
C TYR A 152 18.64 -26.81 25.50
N LEU A 153 19.64 -26.22 24.86
CA LEU A 153 19.43 -25.18 23.84
C LEU A 153 18.66 -25.74 22.64
N ILE A 154 19.03 -26.92 22.14
CA ILE A 154 18.34 -27.61 21.04
C ILE A 154 16.86 -27.81 21.40
N PHE A 155 16.58 -28.36 22.58
CA PHE A 155 15.21 -28.58 23.07
C PHE A 155 14.42 -27.26 23.22
N SER A 156 15.04 -26.23 23.81
CA SER A 156 14.42 -24.91 23.99
C SER A 156 14.02 -24.28 22.65
N LEU A 157 14.85 -24.43 21.62
CA LEU A 157 14.55 -23.97 20.26
C LEU A 157 13.48 -24.85 19.60
N ALA A 158 13.60 -26.17 19.68
CA ALA A 158 12.67 -27.14 19.12
C ALA A 158 11.24 -26.93 19.65
N SER A 159 11.07 -26.76 20.96
CA SER A 159 9.76 -26.57 21.60
C SER A 159 9.01 -25.34 21.11
N LYS A 160 9.71 -24.30 20.64
CA LYS A 160 9.11 -23.07 20.10
C LYS A 160 8.63 -23.24 18.64
N THR A 161 9.08 -24.27 17.92
CA THR A 161 8.76 -24.46 16.49
C THR A 161 7.30 -24.84 16.19
N ASN A 162 6.57 -25.36 17.18
CA ASN A 162 5.15 -25.67 17.01
C ASN A 162 4.28 -24.41 16.98
N GLN A 163 4.74 -23.32 17.59
CA GLN A 163 4.00 -22.06 17.72
C GLN A 163 4.44 -21.00 16.69
N LEU A 164 5.64 -21.15 16.14
CA LEU A 164 6.27 -20.17 15.26
C LEU A 164 6.50 -20.77 13.86
N ASN A 165 6.32 -19.95 12.83
CA ASN A 165 6.56 -20.31 11.44
C ASN A 165 7.30 -19.15 10.71
N GLY A 166 7.89 -19.46 9.57
CA GLY A 166 8.52 -18.51 8.65
C GLY A 166 9.57 -17.63 9.32
N VAL A 167 9.47 -16.33 9.06
CA VAL A 167 10.39 -15.32 9.59
C VAL A 167 10.40 -15.25 11.12
N ALA A 168 9.34 -15.68 11.81
CA ALA A 168 9.32 -15.66 13.27
C ALA A 168 10.39 -16.60 13.88
N LEU A 169 10.69 -17.73 13.21
CA LEU A 169 11.75 -18.65 13.62
C LEU A 169 13.15 -18.07 13.38
N MET A 170 13.34 -17.43 12.23
CA MET A 170 14.57 -16.70 11.94
C MET A 170 14.81 -15.58 12.97
N ASN A 171 13.75 -14.86 13.33
CA ASN A 171 13.76 -13.80 14.34
C ASN A 171 14.07 -14.30 15.75
N LEU A 172 13.56 -15.49 16.12
CA LEU A 172 13.92 -16.17 17.35
C LEU A 172 15.42 -16.49 17.36
N SER A 173 15.93 -17.13 16.30
CA SER A 173 17.35 -17.48 16.17
C SER A 173 18.25 -16.25 16.28
N PHE A 174 17.85 -15.15 15.64
CA PHE A 174 18.60 -13.90 15.64
C PHE A 174 18.68 -13.28 17.03
N LYS A 175 17.56 -13.31 17.77
CA LYS A 175 17.53 -12.82 19.16
C LYS A 175 18.45 -13.64 20.06
N GLU A 176 18.38 -14.97 20.00
CA GLU A 176 19.25 -15.83 20.79
C GLU A 176 20.71 -15.61 20.40
N TRP A 177 21.02 -15.54 19.10
CA TRP A 177 22.38 -15.33 18.58
C TRP A 177 23.03 -14.05 19.11
N LEU A 178 22.28 -12.94 19.22
CA LEU A 178 22.77 -11.68 19.78
C LEU A 178 23.14 -11.77 21.27
N MET A 179 22.64 -12.77 22.00
CA MET A 179 22.88 -12.94 23.43
C MET A 179 24.10 -13.84 23.73
N HIS A 180 24.70 -14.49 22.72
CA HIS A 180 25.82 -15.41 22.88
C HIS A 180 27.16 -14.81 22.41
N CYS A 181 28.27 -15.27 23.00
CA CYS A 181 29.61 -14.80 22.64
C CYS A 181 30.13 -15.49 21.37
N VAL A 182 30.84 -14.75 20.51
CA VAL A 182 31.35 -15.22 19.20
C VAL A 182 32.23 -16.48 19.30
N ALA A 183 32.88 -16.72 20.45
CA ALA A 183 33.75 -17.88 20.66
C ALA A 183 33.00 -19.14 21.13
N ASP A 184 31.71 -19.04 21.44
CA ASP A 184 30.94 -20.15 22.02
C ASP A 184 30.40 -21.08 20.94
N TRP A 185 30.28 -22.37 21.29
CA TRP A 185 29.67 -23.37 20.40
C TRP A 185 28.23 -23.00 20.03
N SER A 186 27.49 -22.35 20.94
CA SER A 186 26.10 -21.93 20.73
C SER A 186 26.00 -20.83 19.69
N TYR A 187 26.99 -19.92 19.64
CA TYR A 187 27.07 -18.89 18.63
C TYR A 187 27.21 -19.49 17.23
N ASN A 188 28.16 -20.42 17.05
CA ASN A 188 28.38 -21.08 15.75
C ASN A 188 27.15 -21.89 15.30
N MET A 189 26.49 -22.58 16.24
CA MET A 189 25.26 -23.32 15.96
C MET A 189 24.14 -22.36 15.51
N LEU A 190 23.92 -21.27 16.24
CA LEU A 190 22.89 -20.26 15.92
C LEU A 190 23.22 -19.51 14.62
N GLU A 191 24.50 -19.25 14.34
CA GLU A 191 24.95 -18.67 13.07
C GLU A 191 24.67 -19.62 11.90
N ASN A 192 24.88 -20.93 12.04
CA ASN A 192 24.53 -21.91 11.02
C ASN A 192 23.01 -21.92 10.76
N ILE A 193 22.18 -21.92 11.83
CA ILE A 193 20.72 -21.84 11.72
C ILE A 193 20.30 -20.56 10.98
N LEU A 194 20.86 -19.41 11.38
CA LEU A 194 20.61 -18.12 10.72
C LEU A 194 21.05 -18.14 9.25
N SER A 195 22.20 -18.73 8.95
CA SER A 195 22.73 -18.87 7.59
C SER A 195 21.76 -19.62 6.67
N ARG A 196 21.22 -20.76 7.11
CA ARG A 196 20.29 -21.54 6.28
C ARG A 196 18.92 -20.91 6.17
N THR A 197 18.38 -20.40 7.27
CA THR A 197 17.08 -19.70 7.27
C THR A 197 17.14 -18.41 6.45
N SER A 198 18.26 -17.70 6.48
CA SER A 198 18.53 -16.52 5.64
C SER A 198 18.56 -16.87 4.15
N ALA A 199 19.20 -17.98 3.77
CA ALA A 199 19.18 -18.45 2.38
C ALA A 199 17.76 -18.80 1.91
N ALA A 200 16.97 -19.52 2.71
CA ALA A 200 15.56 -19.80 2.39
C ALA A 200 14.72 -18.52 2.28
N PHE A 201 14.93 -17.55 3.16
CA PHE A 201 14.27 -16.25 3.09
C PHE A 201 14.69 -15.45 1.85
N HIS A 202 15.96 -15.54 1.44
CA HIS A 202 16.45 -14.92 0.21
C HIS A 202 15.72 -15.44 -1.03
N GLU A 203 15.42 -16.74 -1.09
CA GLU A 203 14.65 -17.33 -2.19
C GLU A 203 13.23 -16.76 -2.24
N LEU A 204 12.56 -16.60 -1.09
CA LEU A 204 11.25 -15.96 -1.00
C LEU A 204 11.29 -14.51 -1.49
N ALA A 205 12.30 -13.75 -1.05
CA ALA A 205 12.51 -12.37 -1.47
C ALA A 205 12.75 -12.27 -2.98
N THR A 206 13.53 -13.19 -3.53
CA THR A 206 13.85 -13.28 -4.96
C THR A 206 12.61 -13.60 -5.78
N GLN A 207 11.81 -14.59 -5.36
CA GLN A 207 10.54 -14.92 -6.01
C GLN A 207 9.57 -13.72 -6.00
N TRP A 208 9.53 -12.95 -4.91
CA TRP A 208 8.75 -11.73 -4.86
C TRP A 208 9.29 -10.65 -5.81
N MET A 209 10.58 -10.35 -5.75
CA MET A 209 11.20 -9.25 -6.51
C MET A 209 11.36 -9.53 -8.01
N LEU A 210 11.38 -10.80 -8.43
CA LEU A 210 11.47 -11.19 -9.84
C LEU A 210 10.12 -11.61 -10.41
N GLU A 211 9.30 -12.33 -9.65
CA GLU A 211 8.07 -12.93 -10.15
C GLU A 211 6.79 -12.37 -9.53
N GLY A 212 6.87 -11.59 -8.45
CA GLY A 212 5.69 -11.13 -7.71
C GLY A 212 4.94 -12.29 -7.03
N LYS A 213 5.59 -13.43 -6.83
CA LYS A 213 4.98 -14.61 -6.21
C LYS A 213 4.93 -14.44 -4.70
N LEU A 214 3.78 -14.72 -4.11
CA LEU A 214 3.55 -14.65 -2.66
C LEU A 214 3.55 -16.04 -2.03
N SER A 215 4.23 -16.15 -0.89
CA SER A 215 4.21 -17.34 -0.02
C SER A 215 3.42 -17.01 1.25
N PRO A 216 2.10 -17.32 1.29
CA PRO A 216 1.23 -16.89 2.38
C PRO A 216 1.67 -17.48 3.72
N GLY A 217 1.60 -16.69 4.79
CA GLY A 217 1.88 -17.11 6.16
C GLY A 217 3.37 -17.24 6.53
N ILE A 218 4.27 -17.24 5.56
CA ILE A 218 5.72 -17.43 5.76
C ILE A 218 6.47 -16.12 5.50
N TRP A 219 5.97 -15.32 4.57
CA TRP A 219 6.61 -14.12 4.03
C TRP A 219 6.15 -12.82 4.71
N MET A 220 6.96 -11.76 4.60
CA MET A 220 6.65 -10.44 5.18
C MET A 220 5.56 -9.66 4.45
N ILE A 221 5.10 -10.12 3.28
CA ILE A 221 4.05 -9.48 2.50
C ILE A 221 2.83 -10.40 2.47
N GLU A 222 1.68 -9.86 2.86
CA GLU A 222 0.42 -10.60 2.93
C GLU A 222 -0.66 -9.98 2.05
N ASN A 223 -1.57 -10.85 1.60
CA ASN A 223 -2.75 -10.44 0.87
C ASN A 223 -3.93 -10.22 1.83
N ILE A 224 -4.51 -9.03 1.84
CA ILE A 224 -5.61 -8.59 2.71
C ILE A 224 -6.96 -9.20 2.25
N THR A 225 -7.11 -9.61 0.99
CA THR A 225 -8.40 -10.13 0.48
C THR A 225 -8.81 -11.45 1.11
N SER A 226 -7.90 -12.17 1.76
CA SER A 226 -8.19 -13.39 2.52
C SER A 226 -8.64 -13.14 3.97
N CYS A 227 -8.76 -11.89 4.43
CA CYS A 227 -9.12 -11.56 5.82
C CYS A 227 -10.57 -11.12 6.03
N THR A 228 -11.39 -11.03 4.97
CA THR A 228 -12.83 -10.80 5.11
C THR A 228 -13.54 -12.14 5.25
N ASP A 229 -14.19 -12.35 6.40
CA ASP A 229 -15.02 -13.49 6.81
C ASP A 229 -14.31 -14.59 7.62
N LYS A 230 -13.95 -14.27 8.88
CA LYS A 230 -13.75 -15.26 9.96
C LYS A 230 -15.02 -15.57 10.77
N ASN A 231 -16.20 -15.13 10.33
CA ASN A 231 -17.46 -15.34 11.04
C ASN A 231 -18.36 -16.45 10.44
N THR A 232 -17.85 -17.23 9.50
CA THR A 232 -18.52 -18.44 9.01
C THR A 232 -17.55 -19.62 9.08
N PRO A 233 -17.79 -20.62 9.95
CA PRO A 233 -17.01 -21.83 9.97
C PRO A 233 -17.52 -22.75 8.85
N ASP A 234 -16.98 -22.60 7.63
CA ASP A 234 -17.20 -23.61 6.59
C ASP A 234 -15.98 -24.51 6.44
N VAL A 235 -16.24 -25.78 6.71
CA VAL A 235 -15.36 -26.92 6.56
C VAL A 235 -15.32 -27.29 5.08
N SER A 236 -14.26 -26.91 4.38
CA SER A 236 -13.71 -27.71 3.26
C SER A 236 -12.36 -27.16 2.82
N SER A 237 -11.33 -27.88 3.26
CA SER A 237 -9.95 -27.79 2.81
C SER A 237 -9.80 -28.26 1.35
N GLN A 238 -8.68 -27.85 0.77
CA GLN A 238 -8.00 -28.44 -0.41
C GLN A 238 -8.50 -28.00 -1.80
N GLY A 239 -7.79 -27.02 -2.36
CA GLY A 239 -7.89 -26.66 -3.78
C GLY A 239 -6.96 -25.54 -4.22
N SER A 240 -5.75 -25.91 -4.67
CA SER A 240 -4.90 -25.23 -5.65
C SER A 240 -4.09 -23.96 -5.28
N LEU A 241 -2.77 -24.18 -5.24
CA LEU A 241 -1.63 -23.26 -5.29
C LEU A 241 -1.58 -22.39 -6.57
N SER A 242 -2.54 -21.49 -6.77
CA SER A 242 -2.49 -20.52 -7.88
C SER A 242 -2.76 -19.08 -7.43
N THR A 243 -2.22 -18.69 -6.27
CA THR A 243 -2.39 -17.36 -5.68
C THR A 243 -1.92 -16.22 -6.59
N THR A 244 -0.95 -16.45 -7.48
CA THR A 244 -0.44 -15.39 -8.36
C THR A 244 -1.37 -15.10 -9.55
N TYR A 245 -2.00 -16.14 -10.13
CA TYR A 245 -2.95 -15.95 -11.24
C TYR A 245 -4.28 -15.34 -10.79
N ASP A 246 -4.75 -15.70 -9.59
CA ASP A 246 -6.00 -15.14 -9.05
C ASP A 246 -5.84 -13.66 -8.70
N LEU A 247 -4.68 -13.24 -8.20
CA LEU A 247 -4.35 -11.84 -7.96
C LEU A 247 -4.37 -10.99 -9.25
N LEU A 248 -3.88 -11.54 -10.36
CA LEU A 248 -3.87 -10.85 -11.66
C LEU A 248 -5.26 -10.76 -12.30
N ARG A 249 -6.19 -11.67 -11.96
CA ARG A 249 -7.55 -11.75 -12.52
C ARG A 249 -8.61 -10.96 -11.76
N THR A 250 -8.38 -10.56 -10.51
CA THR A 250 -9.39 -9.82 -9.76
C THR A 250 -9.67 -8.45 -10.41
N PRO A 251 -10.95 -8.16 -10.77
CA PRO A 251 -11.32 -6.86 -11.32
C PRO A 251 -11.22 -5.79 -10.23
N PHE A 252 -10.74 -4.59 -10.60
CA PHE A 252 -10.60 -3.47 -9.67
C PHE A 252 -11.95 -3.10 -9.05
N LYS A 253 -12.06 -3.18 -7.72
CA LYS A 253 -13.26 -2.69 -7.01
C LYS A 253 -13.36 -1.17 -7.18
N LYS A 254 -14.57 -0.65 -7.01
CA LYS A 254 -14.94 0.75 -7.33
C LYS A 254 -14.20 1.81 -6.48
N ASP A 255 -13.55 1.40 -5.38
CA ASP A 255 -12.83 2.25 -4.43
C ASP A 255 -11.33 1.93 -4.27
N ASP A 256 -10.75 1.10 -5.15
CA ASP A 256 -9.32 0.75 -5.07
C ASP A 256 -8.43 1.95 -5.44
N ARG A 257 -8.02 2.69 -4.42
CA ARG A 257 -7.08 3.82 -4.51
C ARG A 257 -5.69 3.39 -4.96
N ASN A 258 -5.31 2.14 -4.72
CA ASN A 258 -4.04 1.56 -5.11
C ASN A 258 -4.26 0.26 -5.88
N MET A 259 -3.51 0.09 -6.97
CA MET A 259 -3.61 -1.08 -7.85
C MET A 259 -3.26 -2.41 -7.15
N THR A 260 -2.63 -2.32 -6.00
CA THR A 260 -2.25 -3.42 -5.10
C THR A 260 -2.69 -3.14 -3.66
N SER A 261 -3.82 -2.42 -3.47
CA SER A 261 -4.41 -2.13 -2.15
C SER A 261 -4.67 -3.39 -1.31
N PHE A 262 -4.76 -4.54 -1.97
CA PHE A 262 -4.87 -5.85 -1.38
C PHE A 262 -3.56 -6.37 -0.77
N LEU A 263 -2.43 -5.68 -0.90
CA LEU A 263 -1.17 -6.09 -0.30
C LEU A 263 -0.78 -5.18 0.87
N ARG A 264 -0.25 -5.77 1.94
CA ARG A 264 0.40 -5.03 3.03
C ARG A 264 1.63 -5.75 3.53
N ILE A 265 2.49 -4.99 4.20
CA ILE A 265 3.62 -5.54 4.94
C ILE A 265 3.11 -6.02 6.30
N ASN A 266 3.32 -7.30 6.60
CA ASN A 266 3.13 -7.85 7.93
C ASN A 266 4.37 -7.54 8.77
N HIS A 267 4.31 -6.48 9.58
CA HIS A 267 5.43 -6.05 10.41
C HIS A 267 5.91 -7.11 11.41
N ASN A 268 5.06 -8.07 11.80
CA ASN A 268 5.45 -9.18 12.67
C ASN A 268 6.29 -10.24 11.95
N ALA A 269 6.24 -10.26 10.61
CA ALA A 269 6.99 -11.17 9.75
C ALA A 269 8.16 -10.48 9.03
N VAL A 270 8.59 -9.30 9.51
CA VAL A 270 9.81 -8.65 9.03
C VAL A 270 11.02 -9.16 9.82
N PRO A 271 12.16 -9.49 9.18
CA PRO A 271 13.37 -9.87 9.89
C PRO A 271 13.78 -8.79 10.90
N PHE A 272 14.07 -9.16 12.15
CA PHE A 272 14.40 -8.19 13.21
C PHE A 272 15.66 -7.41 12.92
N SER A 273 16.60 -8.01 12.19
CA SER A 273 17.74 -7.31 11.62
C SER A 273 17.31 -6.05 10.84
N LEU A 274 16.19 -6.09 10.11
CA LEU A 274 15.65 -5.00 9.30
C LEU A 274 14.64 -4.08 10.03
N SER A 275 14.38 -4.30 11.32
CA SER A 275 13.37 -3.54 12.07
C SER A 275 13.63 -2.03 12.11
N GLY A 276 14.89 -1.59 11.98
CA GLY A 276 15.30 -0.18 11.86
C GLY A 276 15.40 0.34 10.42
N SER A 277 15.08 -0.47 9.41
CA SER A 277 15.30 -0.18 7.99
C SER A 277 13.99 -0.25 7.20
N SER A 278 12.98 0.49 7.66
CA SER A 278 11.65 0.56 7.02
C SER A 278 11.72 0.94 5.53
N TYR A 279 12.65 1.82 5.17
CA TYR A 279 12.93 2.20 3.78
C TYR A 279 13.24 0.99 2.89
N LEU A 280 14.15 0.10 3.33
CA LEU A 280 14.57 -1.06 2.56
C LEU A 280 13.42 -2.06 2.40
N VAL A 281 12.67 -2.31 3.48
CA VAL A 281 11.49 -3.18 3.47
C VAL A 281 10.44 -2.64 2.51
N ASN A 282 10.18 -1.33 2.53
CA ASN A 282 9.26 -0.68 1.61
C ASN A 282 9.74 -0.77 0.16
N LYS A 283 11.05 -0.62 -0.10
CA LYS A 283 11.60 -0.77 -1.46
C LYS A 283 11.43 -2.19 -2.00
N ILE A 284 11.72 -3.22 -1.20
CA ILE A 284 11.46 -4.63 -1.58
C ILE A 284 9.97 -4.85 -1.88
N PHE A 285 9.09 -4.30 -1.04
CA PHE A 285 7.64 -4.35 -1.26
C PHE A 285 7.23 -3.68 -2.57
N GLU A 286 7.73 -2.47 -2.85
CA GLU A 286 7.43 -1.73 -4.08
C GLU A 286 7.98 -2.40 -5.35
N ILE A 287 9.16 -3.03 -5.29
CA ILE A 287 9.71 -3.80 -6.42
C ILE A 287 8.71 -4.86 -6.88
N GLY A 288 8.23 -5.71 -5.97
CA GLY A 288 7.29 -6.76 -6.37
C GLY A 288 5.90 -6.22 -6.76
N LYS A 289 5.47 -5.06 -6.24
CA LYS A 289 4.29 -4.36 -6.78
C LYS A 289 4.50 -3.97 -8.25
N ASN A 290 5.66 -3.42 -8.58
CA ASN A 290 6.02 -3.07 -9.95
C ASN A 290 6.10 -4.31 -10.86
N VAL A 291 6.58 -5.45 -10.34
CA VAL A 291 6.54 -6.74 -11.04
C VAL A 291 5.11 -7.14 -11.39
N LEU A 292 4.22 -7.18 -10.39
CA LEU A 292 2.83 -7.56 -10.59
C LEU A 292 2.12 -6.63 -11.58
N LEU A 293 2.42 -5.33 -11.49
CA LEU A 293 1.91 -4.31 -12.40
C LEU A 293 2.33 -4.58 -13.85
N LEU A 294 3.61 -4.80 -14.09
CA LEU A 294 4.14 -5.09 -15.42
C LEU A 294 3.59 -6.41 -15.98
N LYS A 295 3.46 -7.45 -15.16
CA LYS A 295 2.83 -8.72 -15.55
C LYS A 295 1.38 -8.53 -15.99
N LYS A 296 0.65 -7.63 -15.32
CA LYS A 296 -0.72 -7.25 -15.69
C LYS A 296 -0.79 -6.49 -17.02
N PHE A 297 0.21 -5.64 -17.31
CA PHE A 297 0.23 -4.84 -18.54
C PHE A 297 0.69 -5.60 -19.78
N ARG A 298 1.74 -6.42 -19.66
CA ARG A 298 2.45 -6.97 -20.83
C ARG A 298 1.97 -8.36 -21.29
N ASN A 299 1.02 -8.99 -20.60
CA ASN A 299 0.84 -10.46 -20.63
C ASN A 299 2.12 -11.17 -20.14
N GLN A 300 1.97 -12.29 -19.44
CA GLN A 300 3.06 -12.91 -18.66
C GLN A 300 4.33 -13.22 -19.49
N HIS A 301 4.19 -13.60 -20.76
CA HIS A 301 5.32 -13.94 -21.64
C HIS A 301 6.19 -12.75 -22.09
N ALA A 302 5.65 -11.52 -22.15
CA ALA A 302 6.44 -10.36 -22.56
C ALA A 302 7.12 -9.64 -21.39
N TYR A 303 6.81 -10.04 -20.15
CA TYR A 303 7.48 -9.56 -18.95
C TYR A 303 8.91 -10.13 -18.80
N ASP A 304 9.19 -11.28 -19.41
CA ASP A 304 10.43 -12.02 -19.18
C ASP A 304 11.68 -11.36 -19.80
N TYR A 305 11.52 -10.35 -20.67
CA TYR A 305 12.60 -9.71 -21.43
C TYR A 305 13.74 -9.12 -20.56
N LYS A 306 13.44 -8.61 -19.35
CA LYS A 306 14.45 -8.10 -18.40
C LYS A 306 14.63 -8.97 -17.15
N VAL A 307 14.05 -10.18 -17.11
CA VAL A 307 14.18 -11.06 -15.92
C VAL A 307 15.63 -11.47 -15.68
N GLN A 308 16.38 -11.78 -16.74
CA GLN A 308 17.78 -12.22 -16.61
C GLN A 308 18.70 -11.14 -16.03
N GLU A 309 18.54 -9.88 -16.46
CA GLU A 309 19.30 -8.75 -15.92
C GLU A 309 19.02 -8.55 -14.42
N ARG A 310 17.75 -8.64 -14.02
CA ARG A 310 17.33 -8.51 -12.62
C ARG A 310 17.76 -9.69 -11.77
N ALA A 311 17.71 -10.90 -12.31
CA ALA A 311 18.19 -12.11 -11.66
C ALA A 311 19.70 -12.03 -11.44
N ALA A 312 20.47 -11.58 -12.45
CA ALA A 312 21.90 -11.37 -12.33
C ALA A 312 22.23 -10.42 -11.16
N LEU A 313 21.49 -9.32 -10.96
CA LEU A 313 21.72 -8.43 -9.81
C LEU A 313 21.50 -9.09 -8.44
N LEU A 314 20.58 -10.06 -8.35
CA LEU A 314 20.31 -10.79 -7.10
C LEU A 314 21.24 -12.00 -6.90
N GLU A 315 21.85 -12.49 -7.99
CA GLU A 315 22.76 -13.63 -7.99
C GLU A 315 24.24 -13.22 -7.89
N THR A 316 24.59 -12.02 -8.35
CA THR A 316 25.95 -11.50 -8.32
C THR A 316 26.16 -10.65 -7.07
N ASP A 317 27.30 -10.80 -6.40
CA ASP A 317 27.76 -9.96 -5.27
C ASP A 317 26.98 -10.03 -3.94
N LEU A 318 26.06 -10.97 -3.77
CA LEU A 318 25.32 -11.17 -2.51
C LEU A 318 25.61 -12.54 -1.87
N ASP A 319 26.14 -12.55 -0.64
CA ASP A 319 26.17 -13.77 0.17
C ASP A 319 24.76 -14.04 0.75
N LYS A 320 23.99 -14.83 0.00
CA LYS A 320 22.59 -15.20 0.32
C LYS A 320 22.43 -15.78 1.73
N ARG A 321 23.51 -16.35 2.30
CA ARG A 321 23.50 -16.94 3.64
C ARG A 321 23.64 -15.89 4.74
N LYS A 322 24.27 -14.73 4.49
CA LYS A 322 24.52 -13.72 5.55
C LYS A 322 23.68 -12.48 5.39
N LEU A 323 23.21 -12.21 4.18
CA LEU A 323 22.59 -10.96 3.75
C LEU A 323 21.49 -10.43 4.68
N TRP A 324 20.69 -11.32 5.25
CA TRP A 324 19.49 -10.95 5.98
C TRP A 324 19.68 -10.84 7.49
N TYR A 325 20.85 -11.18 8.04
CA TYR A 325 21.12 -11.02 9.48
C TYR A 325 22.45 -10.33 9.78
N ASP A 326 23.46 -10.43 8.91
CA ASP A 326 24.73 -9.72 9.09
C ASP A 326 24.56 -8.23 8.72
N LEU A 327 24.97 -7.36 9.64
CA LEU A 327 24.93 -5.91 9.46
C LEU A 327 25.89 -5.44 8.35
N ARG A 328 27.01 -6.15 8.14
CA ARG A 328 28.03 -5.81 7.15
C ARG A 328 27.51 -5.94 5.71
N GLU A 329 26.70 -6.95 5.47
CA GLU A 329 26.11 -7.24 4.16
C GLU A 329 24.92 -6.32 3.81
N ARG A 330 24.40 -5.57 4.79
CA ARG A 330 23.21 -4.71 4.60
C ARG A 330 23.46 -3.58 3.60
N GLY A 331 24.67 -3.04 3.55
CA GLY A 331 25.04 -2.02 2.56
C GLY A 331 24.93 -2.55 1.13
N HIS A 332 25.38 -3.80 0.91
CA HIS A 332 25.26 -4.48 -0.38
C HIS A 332 23.80 -4.76 -0.74
N LEU A 333 22.99 -5.26 0.23
CA LEU A 333 21.55 -5.44 0.02
C LEU A 333 20.87 -4.13 -0.41
N TYR A 334 21.18 -3.04 0.29
CA TYR A 334 20.60 -1.72 0.00
C TYR A 334 20.93 -1.28 -1.43
N PHE A 335 22.19 -1.39 -1.83
CA PHE A 335 22.63 -1.02 -3.18
C PHE A 335 21.94 -1.84 -4.26
N VAL A 336 21.86 -3.16 -4.08
CA VAL A 336 21.20 -4.06 -5.04
C VAL A 336 19.70 -3.77 -5.13
N VAL A 337 19.03 -3.57 -3.99
CA VAL A 337 17.58 -3.26 -3.96
C VAL A 337 17.30 -1.90 -4.59
N GLU A 338 18.11 -0.87 -4.36
CA GLU A 338 17.95 0.43 -5.01
C GLU A 338 18.12 0.32 -6.53
N ARG A 339 19.18 -0.35 -7.00
CA ARG A 339 19.41 -0.53 -8.43
C ARG A 339 18.28 -1.34 -9.09
N LEU A 340 17.80 -2.38 -8.41
CA LEU A 340 16.67 -3.17 -8.89
C LEU A 340 15.39 -2.34 -8.93
N TYR A 341 15.15 -1.50 -7.92
CA TYR A 341 14.03 -0.56 -7.90
C TYR A 341 14.07 0.40 -9.09
N ASP A 342 15.23 1.00 -9.37
CA ASP A 342 15.38 1.97 -10.46
C ASP A 342 15.08 1.34 -11.83
N ILE A 343 15.60 0.12 -12.08
CA ILE A 343 15.30 -0.64 -13.31
C ILE A 343 13.80 -0.90 -13.42
N MET A 344 13.17 -1.31 -12.31
CA MET A 344 11.73 -1.61 -12.27
C MET A 344 10.86 -0.37 -12.46
N ALA A 345 11.20 0.73 -11.79
CA ALA A 345 10.49 2.00 -11.89
C ALA A 345 10.58 2.55 -13.31
N GLN A 346 11.77 2.50 -13.91
CA GLN A 346 11.97 2.91 -15.31
C GLN A 346 11.14 2.05 -16.27
N ASP A 347 11.10 0.73 -16.10
CA ASP A 347 10.35 -0.17 -16.98
C ASP A 347 8.83 0.03 -16.85
N VAL A 348 8.33 0.25 -15.62
CA VAL A 348 6.94 0.65 -15.37
C VAL A 348 6.62 1.98 -16.04
N MET A 349 7.49 2.98 -15.89
CA MET A 349 7.31 4.30 -16.49
C MET A 349 7.32 4.23 -18.02
N GLU A 350 8.23 3.46 -18.61
CA GLU A 350 8.29 3.23 -20.06
C GLU A 350 6.98 2.59 -20.57
N GLU A 351 6.50 1.54 -19.90
CA GLU A 351 5.24 0.88 -20.23
C GLU A 351 4.05 1.85 -20.14
N MET A 352 3.99 2.64 -19.07
CA MET A 352 2.91 3.61 -18.83
C MET A 352 2.93 4.76 -19.84
N MET A 353 4.10 5.33 -20.12
CA MET A 353 4.24 6.48 -21.02
C MET A 353 4.07 6.09 -22.48
N ILE A 354 4.69 4.99 -22.92
CA ILE A 354 4.73 4.59 -24.33
C ILE A 354 3.50 3.77 -24.70
N ARG A 355 3.24 2.66 -23.99
CA ARG A 355 2.18 1.72 -24.39
C ARG A 355 0.80 2.14 -23.89
N GLN A 356 0.72 2.54 -22.62
CA GLN A 356 -0.53 3.02 -22.04
C GLN A 356 -0.79 4.50 -22.37
N ARG A 357 0.15 5.21 -23.01
CA ARG A 357 -0.01 6.60 -23.44
C ARG A 357 -0.44 7.54 -22.30
N LEU A 358 0.11 7.33 -21.10
CA LEU A 358 -0.26 8.06 -19.89
C LEU A 358 -0.25 9.59 -20.08
N MET A 359 0.75 10.11 -20.77
CA MET A 359 0.86 11.54 -21.13
C MET A 359 -0.37 12.04 -21.88
N ASP A 360 -0.84 11.29 -22.86
CA ASP A 360 -2.00 11.66 -23.66
C ASP A 360 -3.27 11.67 -22.82
N HIS A 361 -3.41 10.73 -21.90
CA HIS A 361 -4.52 10.68 -20.97
C HIS A 361 -4.51 11.85 -19.98
N ILE A 362 -3.35 12.21 -19.42
CA ILE A 362 -3.22 13.37 -18.51
C ILE A 362 -3.54 14.67 -19.27
N ALA A 363 -2.94 14.85 -20.45
CA ALA A 363 -3.20 16.01 -21.30
C ALA A 363 -4.67 16.08 -21.71
N PHE A 364 -5.29 14.94 -22.05
CA PHE A 364 -6.71 14.85 -22.37
C PHE A 364 -7.58 15.31 -21.19
N VAL A 365 -7.41 14.73 -20.00
CA VAL A 365 -8.19 15.13 -18.83
C VAL A 365 -8.03 16.61 -18.53
N GLN A 366 -6.80 17.13 -18.54
CA GLN A 366 -6.56 18.56 -18.29
C GLN A 366 -7.20 19.45 -19.35
N ASN A 367 -7.04 19.13 -20.64
CA ASN A 367 -7.57 19.94 -21.74
C ASN A 367 -9.09 20.08 -21.71
N TYR A 368 -9.80 19.01 -21.38
CA TYR A 368 -11.25 18.97 -21.39
C TYR A 368 -11.87 19.40 -20.05
N PHE A 369 -11.33 18.95 -18.90
CA PHE A 369 -11.89 19.32 -17.59
C PHE A 369 -11.50 20.72 -17.15
N LEU A 370 -10.31 21.20 -17.52
CA LEU A 370 -9.87 22.57 -17.23
C LEU A 370 -10.23 23.54 -18.35
N LEU A 371 -10.91 23.07 -19.42
CA LEU A 371 -11.39 23.90 -20.52
C LEU A 371 -10.28 24.70 -21.22
N MET A 372 -9.09 24.11 -21.34
CA MET A 372 -7.93 24.74 -22.01
C MET A 372 -8.04 24.71 -23.54
N ARG A 373 -8.92 23.87 -24.10
CA ARG A 373 -9.12 23.74 -25.54
C ARG A 373 -10.18 24.71 -26.07
N GLY A 374 -9.73 25.78 -26.74
CA GLY A 374 -10.59 26.78 -27.38
C GLY A 374 -11.63 26.18 -28.32
N ASP A 375 -11.21 25.23 -29.16
CA ASP A 375 -12.05 24.54 -30.15
C ASP A 375 -13.10 23.59 -29.56
N PHE A 376 -12.95 23.19 -28.29
CA PHE A 376 -14.03 22.52 -27.54
C PHE A 376 -14.90 23.53 -26.80
N THR A 377 -14.29 24.53 -26.16
CA THR A 377 -15.00 25.49 -25.30
C THR A 377 -16.04 26.30 -26.05
N GLY A 378 -15.74 26.77 -27.27
CA GLY A 378 -16.67 27.54 -28.09
C GLY A 378 -17.94 26.76 -28.42
N PRO A 379 -17.84 25.60 -29.09
CA PRO A 379 -19.00 24.75 -29.36
C PRO A 379 -19.78 24.33 -28.11
N LEU A 380 -19.11 24.10 -26.98
CA LEU A 380 -19.78 23.81 -25.72
C LEU A 380 -20.60 25.01 -25.21
N GLN A 381 -20.05 26.22 -25.25
CA GLN A 381 -20.77 27.45 -24.90
C GLN A 381 -21.98 27.67 -25.80
N GLU A 382 -21.84 27.42 -27.10
CA GLU A 382 -22.93 27.55 -28.08
C GLU A 382 -24.05 26.55 -27.82
N ALA A 383 -23.72 25.27 -27.64
CA ALA A 383 -24.69 24.25 -27.30
C ALA A 383 -25.44 24.61 -26.01
N VAL A 384 -24.72 24.98 -24.94
CA VAL A 384 -25.33 25.39 -23.68
C VAL A 384 -26.26 26.59 -23.84
N SER A 385 -25.86 27.60 -24.63
CA SER A 385 -26.70 28.77 -24.92
C SER A 385 -27.95 28.36 -25.69
N GLU A 386 -27.82 27.56 -26.75
CA GLU A 386 -28.96 27.08 -27.55
C GLU A 386 -29.99 26.31 -26.71
N TYR A 387 -29.53 25.38 -25.88
CA TYR A 387 -30.41 24.60 -25.00
C TYR A 387 -31.04 25.45 -23.89
N SER A 388 -30.38 26.53 -23.47
CA SER A 388 -30.92 27.49 -22.50
C SER A 388 -32.00 28.39 -23.12
N ARG A 389 -31.83 28.82 -24.38
CA ARG A 389 -32.80 29.64 -25.12
C ARG A 389 -34.10 28.91 -25.45
N LYS A 390 -34.05 27.61 -25.73
CA LYS A 390 -35.23 26.79 -26.08
C LYS A 390 -36.24 26.59 -24.92
N GLY A 391 -36.18 27.41 -23.87
CA GLY A 391 -37.12 27.41 -22.77
C GLY A 391 -37.09 26.09 -22.00
N VAL A 392 -36.35 26.06 -20.90
CA VAL A 392 -36.58 25.08 -19.81
C VAL A 392 -37.86 25.51 -19.06
N SER A 393 -38.95 25.77 -19.78
CA SER A 393 -40.23 26.12 -19.18
C SER A 393 -40.78 24.87 -18.50
N ARG A 394 -40.53 24.79 -17.18
CA ARG A 394 -41.04 23.74 -16.27
C ARG A 394 -40.61 22.32 -16.64
N ILE A 395 -39.31 22.04 -16.66
CA ILE A 395 -38.85 20.64 -16.73
C ILE A 395 -39.09 19.97 -15.37
N GLY A 396 -40.27 19.37 -15.21
CA GLY A 396 -40.59 18.44 -14.12
C GLY A 396 -39.85 17.10 -14.24
N ASN A 397 -39.34 16.76 -15.43
CA ASN A 397 -38.62 15.50 -15.66
C ASN A 397 -37.11 15.71 -15.68
N ARG A 398 -36.48 15.51 -14.52
CA ARG A 398 -35.02 15.48 -14.30
C ARG A 398 -34.24 14.76 -15.42
N LEU A 399 -34.72 13.59 -15.85
CA LEU A 399 -34.12 12.79 -16.92
C LEU A 399 -33.97 13.57 -18.24
N LYS A 400 -34.91 14.48 -18.56
CA LYS A 400 -34.83 15.32 -19.75
C LYS A 400 -33.73 16.38 -19.66
N VAL A 401 -33.39 16.85 -18.46
CA VAL A 401 -32.30 17.83 -18.27
C VAL A 401 -30.94 17.16 -18.36
N GLU A 402 -30.82 15.97 -17.78
CA GLU A 402 -29.59 15.15 -17.86
C GLU A 402 -29.29 14.76 -19.31
N ALA A 403 -30.29 14.32 -20.07
CA ALA A 403 -30.14 14.03 -21.50
C ALA A 403 -29.74 15.27 -22.33
N LYS A 404 -30.24 16.46 -21.98
CA LYS A 404 -29.85 17.72 -22.65
C LYS A 404 -28.41 18.12 -22.32
N ALA A 405 -27.99 17.95 -21.06
CA ALA A 405 -26.61 18.20 -20.64
C ALA A 405 -25.63 17.27 -21.38
N GLU A 406 -25.99 15.99 -21.50
CA GLU A 406 -25.24 15.02 -22.30
C GLU A 406 -25.19 15.37 -23.79
N ALA A 407 -26.32 15.83 -24.35
CA ALA A 407 -26.38 16.30 -25.72
C ALA A 407 -25.49 17.53 -25.97
N CYS A 408 -25.35 18.44 -25.00
CA CYS A 408 -24.45 19.60 -25.12
C CYS A 408 -23.00 19.17 -25.27
N ILE A 409 -22.53 18.28 -24.39
CA ILE A 409 -21.15 17.76 -24.44
C ILE A 409 -20.95 16.98 -25.74
N SER A 410 -21.89 16.11 -26.09
CA SER A 410 -21.82 15.31 -27.31
C SER A 410 -21.77 16.17 -28.57
N THR A 411 -22.55 17.25 -28.63
CA THR A 411 -22.55 18.20 -29.76
C THR A 411 -21.22 18.91 -29.85
N ALA A 412 -20.72 19.44 -28.73
CA ALA A 412 -19.42 20.11 -28.69
C ALA A 412 -18.28 19.19 -29.13
N LEU A 413 -18.29 17.92 -28.69
CA LEU A 413 -17.29 16.92 -29.09
C LEU A 413 -17.34 16.56 -30.57
N ARG A 414 -18.52 16.62 -31.22
CA ARG A 414 -18.67 16.39 -32.67
C ARG A 414 -18.13 17.54 -33.52
N CYS A 415 -18.08 18.74 -32.98
CA CYS A 415 -17.56 19.93 -33.66
C CYS A 415 -16.04 20.05 -33.60
N ILE A 416 -15.36 19.22 -32.79
CA ILE A 416 -13.91 19.21 -32.71
C ILE A 416 -13.36 18.36 -33.85
N ASP A 417 -12.45 18.92 -34.64
CA ASP A 417 -11.54 18.10 -35.45
C ASP A 417 -10.61 17.35 -34.50
N PRO A 418 -10.79 16.02 -34.33
CA PRO A 418 -10.05 15.31 -33.32
C PRO A 418 -8.57 15.36 -33.68
N VAL A 419 -7.78 16.01 -32.81
CA VAL A 419 -6.33 15.90 -32.88
C VAL A 419 -6.01 14.42 -32.77
N LYS A 420 -5.38 13.84 -33.80
CA LYS A 420 -5.16 12.39 -34.00
C LYS A 420 -4.89 11.57 -32.71
N PRO A 421 -4.08 12.02 -31.72
CA PRO A 421 -3.88 11.26 -30.49
C PRO A 421 -5.12 11.13 -29.58
N PHE A 422 -6.08 12.04 -29.60
CA PHE A 422 -7.21 12.07 -28.66
C PHE A 422 -8.47 11.41 -29.19
N GLN A 423 -8.54 11.11 -30.49
CA GLN A 423 -9.74 10.52 -31.11
C GLN A 423 -10.15 9.20 -30.44
N SER A 424 -9.16 8.35 -30.15
CA SER A 424 -9.37 7.09 -29.44
C SER A 424 -9.74 7.27 -27.95
N LEU A 425 -9.47 8.44 -27.37
CA LEU A 425 -9.72 8.74 -25.97
C LEU A 425 -11.10 9.32 -25.70
N LEU A 426 -11.72 9.93 -26.70
CA LEU A 426 -13.08 10.49 -26.61
C LEU A 426 -14.11 9.45 -26.14
N ARG A 427 -13.92 8.17 -26.47
CA ARG A 427 -14.80 7.07 -26.00
C ARG A 427 -14.86 6.92 -24.49
N TYR A 428 -13.86 7.42 -23.78
CA TYR A 428 -13.77 7.35 -22.31
C TYR A 428 -14.41 8.56 -21.63
N LEU A 429 -14.75 9.60 -22.38
CA LEU A 429 -15.38 10.79 -21.86
C LEU A 429 -16.90 10.66 -21.98
N THR A 430 -17.60 10.78 -20.85
CA THR A 430 -19.05 10.70 -20.80
C THR A 430 -19.62 11.88 -20.03
N ALA A 431 -20.83 12.30 -20.37
CA ALA A 431 -21.57 13.18 -19.48
C ALA A 431 -22.08 12.38 -18.29
N ALA A 432 -21.93 12.91 -17.08
CA ALA A 432 -22.55 12.32 -15.89
C ALA A 432 -23.66 13.22 -15.36
N PRO A 433 -24.76 12.65 -14.85
CA PRO A 433 -25.73 13.42 -14.12
C PRO A 433 -25.14 13.91 -12.79
N ALA A 434 -25.58 15.09 -12.36
CA ALA A 434 -25.27 15.61 -11.04
C ALA A 434 -25.73 14.66 -9.91
N PRO A 435 -24.84 14.10 -9.06
CA PRO A 435 -25.28 13.53 -7.80
C PRO A 435 -26.00 14.62 -7.02
N ILE A 436 -27.31 14.41 -6.85
CA ILE A 436 -28.08 15.14 -5.87
C ILE A 436 -27.46 14.75 -4.53
N GLN A 437 -26.85 15.71 -3.83
CA GLN A 437 -26.66 15.55 -2.40
C GLN A 437 -28.05 15.33 -1.81
N LYS A 438 -28.41 14.08 -1.55
CA LYS A 438 -29.53 13.76 -0.68
C LYS A 438 -29.12 14.26 0.70
N ILE A 439 -29.39 15.54 0.97
CA ILE A 439 -29.36 16.05 2.34
C ILE A 439 -30.32 15.14 3.10
N PRO A 440 -29.88 14.41 4.14
CA PRO A 440 -30.77 13.56 4.91
C PRO A 440 -31.87 14.44 5.49
N LEU A 441 -33.08 14.37 4.91
CA LEU A 441 -34.22 15.18 5.36
C LEU A 441 -34.74 14.76 6.73
N SER A 442 -34.19 13.72 7.35
CA SER A 442 -34.70 13.13 8.59
C SER A 442 -34.24 13.84 9.87
N SER A 443 -33.35 14.84 9.81
CA SER A 443 -32.82 15.51 11.03
C SER A 443 -32.86 17.04 11.01
N ALA A 444 -33.40 17.68 9.98
CA ALA A 444 -33.48 19.13 9.92
C ALA A 444 -34.80 19.67 10.54
N PRO A 445 -34.76 20.69 11.41
CA PRO A 445 -35.96 21.24 12.05
C PRO A 445 -36.93 21.82 11.01
N LYS A 446 -38.25 21.65 11.21
CA LYS A 446 -39.34 22.06 10.28
C LYS A 446 -39.19 23.49 9.73
N LYS A 447 -38.71 24.46 10.53
CA LYS A 447 -38.46 25.84 10.07
C LYS A 447 -37.34 25.95 9.02
N VAL A 448 -36.31 25.11 9.09
CA VAL A 448 -35.27 25.00 8.04
C VAL A 448 -35.82 24.29 6.82
N LEU A 449 -36.76 23.35 7.00
CA LEU A 449 -37.45 22.68 5.91
C LEU A 449 -38.33 23.64 5.10
N ASP A 450 -39.11 24.50 5.77
CA ASP A 450 -39.98 25.49 5.14
C ASP A 450 -39.19 26.63 4.47
N SER A 451 -38.03 26.98 5.04
CA SER A 451 -37.09 27.93 4.43
C SER A 451 -36.36 27.31 3.22
N ALA A 452 -35.98 26.04 3.32
CA ALA A 452 -35.32 25.31 2.24
C ALA A 452 -36.27 24.98 1.10
N THR A 453 -37.57 24.75 1.36
CA THR A 453 -38.61 24.59 0.33
C THR A 453 -38.95 25.93 -0.33
N LYS A 454 -39.01 27.05 0.42
CA LYS A 454 -39.14 28.40 -0.19
C LYS A 454 -37.94 28.78 -1.06
N ILE A 455 -36.71 28.48 -0.62
CA ILE A 455 -35.49 28.64 -1.44
C ILE A 455 -35.50 27.68 -2.64
N ARG A 456 -36.19 26.54 -2.56
CA ARG A 456 -36.35 25.58 -3.67
C ARG A 456 -37.33 26.07 -4.73
N ASP A 457 -38.41 26.74 -4.34
CA ASP A 457 -39.41 27.27 -5.29
C ASP A 457 -38.98 28.62 -5.87
N ASP A 458 -38.21 29.44 -5.13
CA ASP A 458 -37.49 30.60 -5.66
C ASP A 458 -36.15 30.24 -6.33
N SER A 459 -35.79 28.94 -6.42
CA SER A 459 -34.63 28.50 -7.20
C SER A 459 -34.93 28.58 -8.71
N HIS A 460 -34.87 29.83 -9.17
CA HIS A 460 -34.48 30.32 -10.48
C HIS A 460 -34.07 29.23 -11.47
N SER A 461 -34.70 29.26 -12.65
CA SER A 461 -34.31 28.58 -13.89
C SER A 461 -32.94 27.90 -13.78
N ARG A 462 -32.91 26.59 -13.53
CA ARG A 462 -31.65 25.84 -13.50
C ARG A 462 -30.99 26.02 -14.86
N PHE A 463 -29.92 26.81 -14.88
CA PHE A 463 -29.12 27.01 -16.08
C PHE A 463 -28.53 25.64 -16.44
N VAL A 464 -28.68 25.21 -17.70
CA VAL A 464 -28.24 23.87 -18.13
C VAL A 464 -26.76 23.64 -17.80
N GLY A 465 -25.95 24.71 -17.86
CA GLY A 465 -24.54 24.68 -17.51
C GLY A 465 -24.22 24.28 -16.06
N ASP A 466 -25.13 24.45 -15.10
CA ASP A 466 -24.93 24.01 -13.71
C ASP A 466 -25.02 22.51 -13.52
N LEU A 467 -25.67 21.85 -14.48
CA LEU A 467 -25.96 20.42 -14.43
C LEU A 467 -24.97 19.64 -15.30
N LEU A 468 -24.13 20.34 -16.07
CA LEU A 468 -23.03 19.72 -16.81
C LEU A 468 -22.03 19.14 -15.84
N ARG A 469 -21.85 17.83 -15.89
CA ARG A 469 -20.65 17.18 -15.35
C ARG A 469 -20.00 16.35 -16.43
N MET A 470 -18.68 16.49 -16.50
CA MET A 470 -17.84 15.59 -17.25
C MET A 470 -17.42 14.43 -16.34
N ASP A 471 -17.48 13.23 -16.90
CA ASP A 471 -16.96 12.01 -16.32
C ASP A 471 -15.97 11.38 -17.30
N TYR A 472 -14.97 10.71 -16.76
CA TYR A 472 -13.92 10.09 -17.55
C TYR A 472 -13.61 8.72 -16.96
N LYS A 473 -13.72 7.69 -17.81
CA LYS A 473 -13.53 6.29 -17.44
C LYS A 473 -12.18 5.82 -17.98
N PRO A 474 -11.07 6.02 -17.25
CA PRO A 474 -9.75 5.60 -17.73
C PRO A 474 -9.72 4.09 -17.97
N PRO A 475 -8.87 3.61 -18.91
CA PRO A 475 -8.50 2.20 -18.97
C PRO A 475 -8.02 1.70 -17.62
N ASP A 476 -8.27 0.42 -17.32
CA ASP A 476 -7.89 -0.19 -16.05
C ASP A 476 -6.40 0.00 -15.72
N ALA A 477 -5.53 -0.03 -16.73
CA ALA A 477 -4.09 0.16 -16.57
C ALA A 477 -3.69 1.52 -15.94
N ILE A 478 -4.47 2.57 -16.23
CA ILE A 478 -4.15 3.95 -15.84
C ILE A 478 -5.09 4.46 -14.75
N LYS A 479 -6.15 3.70 -14.46
CA LYS A 479 -7.13 4.01 -13.43
C LYS A 479 -6.52 4.42 -12.08
N PRO A 480 -5.43 3.82 -11.54
CA PRO A 480 -4.85 4.24 -10.27
C PRO A 480 -4.38 5.71 -10.27
N VAL A 481 -3.87 6.20 -11.41
CA VAL A 481 -3.38 7.58 -11.54
C VAL A 481 -4.54 8.58 -11.43
N PHE A 482 -5.74 8.21 -11.90
CA PHE A 482 -6.89 9.12 -11.98
C PHE A 482 -7.97 8.90 -10.92
N SER A 483 -8.06 7.72 -10.33
CA SER A 483 -9.24 7.23 -9.57
C SER A 483 -9.82 8.23 -8.56
N HIS A 484 -8.95 8.89 -7.80
CA HIS A 484 -9.33 9.87 -6.78
C HIS A 484 -9.25 11.32 -7.28
N LEU A 485 -8.47 11.59 -8.33
CA LEU A 485 -8.31 12.93 -8.93
C LEU A 485 -9.52 13.36 -9.74
N LEU A 486 -10.22 12.42 -10.39
CA LEU A 486 -11.34 12.76 -11.27
C LEU A 486 -12.45 13.51 -10.54
N ARG A 487 -12.71 13.17 -9.27
CA ARG A 487 -13.67 13.93 -8.44
C ARG A 487 -13.24 15.38 -8.29
N THR A 488 -11.94 15.66 -8.17
CA THR A 488 -11.43 17.02 -8.07
C THR A 488 -11.41 17.72 -9.43
N TYR A 489 -11.04 17.04 -10.51
CA TYR A 489 -11.17 17.59 -11.87
C TYR A 489 -12.63 17.97 -12.20
N THR A 490 -13.61 17.13 -11.86
CA THR A 490 -15.03 17.48 -12.03
C THR A 490 -15.42 18.69 -11.18
N ARG A 491 -14.90 18.83 -9.96
CA ARG A 491 -15.13 20.03 -9.13
C ARG A 491 -14.51 21.27 -9.75
N LEU A 492 -13.29 21.18 -10.28
CA LEU A 492 -12.61 22.25 -11.00
C LEU A 492 -13.40 22.69 -12.24
N PHE A 493 -13.85 21.73 -13.05
CA PHE A 493 -14.74 22.00 -14.19
C PHE A 493 -15.99 22.77 -13.77
N LEU A 494 -16.64 22.37 -12.66
CA LEU A 494 -17.82 23.05 -12.12
C LEU A 494 -17.51 24.44 -11.53
N LYS A 495 -16.26 24.75 -11.19
CA LYS A 495 -15.83 26.09 -10.78
C LYS A 495 -15.57 27.02 -11.98
N ILE A 496 -14.95 26.49 -13.04
CA ILE A 496 -14.50 27.27 -14.21
C ILE A 496 -15.65 27.48 -15.22
N SER A 497 -16.32 26.39 -15.61
CA SER A 497 -17.32 26.39 -16.69
C SER A 497 -18.45 27.42 -16.52
N PRO A 498 -18.98 27.70 -15.31
CA PRO A 498 -20.08 28.64 -15.19
C PRO A 498 -19.70 30.08 -15.56
N ALA A 499 -18.46 30.50 -15.29
CA ALA A 499 -17.98 31.84 -15.66
C ALA A 499 -17.85 31.97 -17.20
N LEU A 500 -17.42 30.91 -17.87
CA LEU A 500 -17.38 30.84 -19.34
C LEU A 500 -18.78 30.93 -19.95
N PHE A 501 -19.76 30.22 -19.40
CA PHE A 501 -21.13 30.28 -19.91
C PHE A 501 -21.80 31.64 -19.64
N VAL A 502 -21.47 32.27 -18.52
CA VAL A 502 -21.87 33.64 -18.20
C VAL A 502 -21.30 34.63 -19.22
N LEU A 503 -20.02 34.49 -19.58
CA LEU A 503 -19.40 35.33 -20.62
C LEU A 503 -20.11 35.21 -21.97
N LYS A 504 -20.37 33.98 -22.44
CA LYS A 504 -21.12 33.77 -23.70
C LYS A 504 -22.51 34.42 -23.64
N ARG A 505 -23.21 34.29 -22.51
CA ARG A 505 -24.53 34.91 -22.33
C ARG A 505 -24.45 36.43 -22.34
N ILE A 506 -23.41 37.03 -21.76
CA ILE A 506 -23.17 38.48 -21.84
C ILE A 506 -23.02 38.91 -23.30
N ASP A 507 -22.24 38.17 -24.09
CA ASP A 507 -22.03 38.48 -25.51
C ASP A 507 -23.34 38.35 -26.32
N ASP A 508 -24.14 37.31 -26.06
CA ASP A 508 -25.45 37.12 -26.69
C ASP A 508 -26.42 38.28 -26.36
N ILE A 509 -26.46 38.73 -25.10
CA ILE A 509 -27.29 39.87 -24.66
C ILE A 509 -26.76 41.17 -25.29
N ALA A 510 -25.45 41.37 -25.35
CA ALA A 510 -24.84 42.55 -25.94
C ALA A 510 -25.16 42.67 -27.45
N LEU A 511 -25.21 41.54 -28.17
CA LEU A 511 -25.63 41.51 -29.57
C LEU A 511 -27.08 41.98 -29.73
N ARG A 512 -28.01 41.44 -28.94
CA ARG A 512 -29.43 41.88 -28.94
C ARG A 512 -29.56 43.37 -28.61
N LEU A 513 -28.85 43.83 -27.58
CA LEU A 513 -28.85 45.23 -27.17
C LEU A 513 -28.35 46.14 -28.29
N GLY A 514 -27.34 45.73 -29.05
CA GLY A 514 -26.86 46.47 -30.22
C GLY A 514 -27.91 46.63 -31.32
N HIS A 515 -28.81 45.65 -31.50
CA HIS A 515 -29.94 45.79 -32.41
C HIS A 515 -30.95 46.83 -31.92
N ILE A 516 -31.29 46.81 -30.62
CA ILE A 516 -32.18 47.80 -30.01
C ILE A 516 -31.57 49.20 -30.08
N SER A 517 -30.27 49.36 -29.80
CA SER A 517 -29.59 50.66 -29.92
C SER A 517 -29.70 51.23 -31.33
N LYS A 518 -29.52 50.39 -32.36
CA LYS A 518 -29.67 50.79 -33.77
C LYS A 518 -31.10 51.18 -34.09
N GLN A 519 -32.09 50.46 -33.56
CA GLN A 519 -33.50 50.77 -33.74
C GLN A 519 -33.88 52.09 -33.05
N ALA A 520 -33.45 52.30 -31.80
CA ALA A 520 -33.67 53.52 -31.04
C ALA A 520 -33.07 54.76 -31.71
N PHE A 521 -31.90 54.60 -32.34
CA PHE A 521 -31.27 55.65 -33.13
C PHE A 521 -32.09 55.99 -34.38
N ARG A 522 -32.57 54.98 -35.11
CA ARG A 522 -33.41 55.16 -36.30
C ARG A 522 -34.74 55.83 -35.98
N LEU A 523 -35.33 55.53 -34.82
CA LEU A 523 -36.60 56.10 -34.36
C LEU A 523 -36.44 57.47 -33.67
N ALA A 524 -35.20 57.93 -33.45
CA ALA A 524 -34.89 59.13 -32.67
C ALA A 524 -35.49 59.15 -31.24
N ASP A 525 -35.77 57.97 -30.67
CA ASP A 525 -36.34 57.81 -29.33
C ASP A 525 -35.25 58.01 -28.26
N LYS A 526 -35.28 59.16 -27.59
CA LYS A 526 -34.28 59.53 -26.58
C LYS A 526 -34.32 58.64 -25.35
N ASP A 527 -35.51 58.19 -24.94
CA ASP A 527 -35.65 57.41 -23.72
C ASP A 527 -35.16 55.98 -23.96
N LEU A 528 -35.48 55.40 -25.12
CA LEU A 528 -34.96 54.10 -25.52
C LEU A 528 -33.44 54.13 -25.72
N GLN A 529 -32.89 55.23 -26.25
CA GLN A 529 -31.43 55.43 -26.32
C GLN A 529 -30.79 55.49 -24.93
N ASN A 530 -31.41 56.18 -23.97
CA ASN A 530 -30.90 56.28 -22.59
C ASN A 530 -30.91 54.92 -21.87
N VAL A 531 -32.02 54.17 -22.00
CA VAL A 531 -32.13 52.79 -21.50
C VAL A 531 -31.05 51.91 -22.11
N SER A 532 -30.89 51.97 -23.44
CA SER A 532 -29.92 51.15 -24.15
C SER A 532 -28.47 51.45 -23.76
N ARG A 533 -28.13 52.74 -23.58
CA ARG A 533 -26.82 53.18 -23.06
C ARG A 533 -26.58 52.68 -21.64
N PHE A 534 -27.57 52.81 -20.76
CA PHE A 534 -27.47 52.36 -19.37
C PHE A 534 -27.19 50.84 -19.29
N LEU A 535 -27.98 50.02 -20.01
CA LEU A 535 -27.78 48.58 -20.05
C LEU A 535 -26.41 48.21 -20.65
N SER A 536 -25.97 48.93 -21.67
CA SER A 536 -24.65 48.72 -22.30
C SER A 536 -23.51 48.97 -21.32
N CYS A 537 -23.58 50.05 -20.53
CA CYS A 537 -22.60 50.36 -19.51
C CYS A 537 -22.51 49.26 -18.43
N ILE A 538 -23.64 48.72 -18.01
CA ILE A 538 -23.67 47.65 -17.00
C ILE A 538 -23.14 46.34 -17.57
N LEU A 539 -23.59 45.94 -18.76
CA LEU A 539 -23.09 44.74 -19.44
C LEU A 539 -21.58 44.83 -19.66
N LEU A 540 -21.06 45.99 -20.06
CA LEU A 540 -19.63 46.19 -20.22
C LEU A 540 -18.87 45.98 -18.91
N LYS A 541 -19.36 46.54 -17.78
CA LYS A 541 -18.73 46.31 -16.47
C LYS A 541 -18.72 44.82 -16.08
N ILE A 542 -19.85 44.13 -16.23
CA ILE A 542 -19.98 42.69 -15.94
C ILE A 542 -19.06 41.86 -16.86
N ARG A 543 -18.99 42.22 -18.15
CA ARG A 543 -18.10 41.59 -19.13
C ARG A 543 -16.64 41.75 -18.75
N MET A 544 -16.21 42.97 -18.42
CA MET A 544 -14.82 43.26 -18.04
C MET A 544 -14.43 42.49 -16.78
N PHE A 545 -15.28 42.49 -15.74
CA PHE A 545 -15.08 41.68 -14.54
C PHE A 545 -14.92 40.19 -14.87
N THR A 546 -15.88 39.62 -15.62
CA THR A 546 -15.88 38.19 -15.96
C THR A 546 -14.65 37.82 -16.79
N THR A 547 -14.26 38.69 -17.73
CA THR A 547 -13.07 38.51 -18.57
C THR A 547 -11.79 38.56 -17.73
N ARG A 548 -11.68 39.48 -16.76
CA ARG A 548 -10.53 39.53 -15.83
C ARG A 548 -10.42 38.29 -14.97
N VAL A 549 -11.55 37.82 -14.42
CA VAL A 549 -11.57 36.57 -13.62
C VAL A 549 -11.13 35.37 -14.45
N LEU A 550 -11.66 35.23 -15.68
CA LEU A 550 -11.26 34.16 -16.59
C LEU A 550 -9.81 34.29 -17.04
N GLY A 551 -9.35 35.50 -17.39
CA GLY A 551 -7.95 35.78 -17.73
C GLY A 551 -7.01 35.36 -16.62
N ARG A 552 -7.31 35.73 -15.37
CA ARG A 552 -6.56 35.27 -14.20
C ARG A 552 -6.54 33.74 -14.05
N ILE A 553 -7.70 33.10 -14.18
CA ILE A 553 -7.78 31.64 -14.07
C ILE A 553 -6.92 30.96 -15.14
N PHE A 554 -7.04 31.37 -16.42
CA PHE A 554 -6.37 30.71 -17.53
C PHE A 554 -4.90 31.11 -17.69
N GLU A 555 -4.59 32.39 -17.66
CA GLU A 555 -3.25 32.93 -17.94
C GLU A 555 -2.34 32.88 -16.72
N GLU A 556 -2.82 33.25 -15.52
CA GLU A 556 -1.95 33.28 -14.33
C GLU A 556 -1.93 31.93 -13.60
N ILE A 557 -3.10 31.37 -13.29
CA ILE A 557 -3.19 30.19 -12.44
C ILE A 557 -2.94 28.92 -13.26
N LEU A 558 -3.78 28.64 -14.25
CA LEU A 558 -3.71 27.38 -15.00
C LEU A 558 -2.41 27.29 -15.79
N SER A 559 -2.03 28.31 -16.56
CA SER A 559 -0.82 28.25 -17.38
C SER A 559 0.46 28.10 -16.55
N SER A 560 0.61 28.81 -15.42
CA SER A 560 1.81 28.68 -14.57
C SER A 560 1.90 27.32 -13.89
N GLN A 561 0.78 26.81 -13.35
CA GLN A 561 0.78 25.49 -12.71
C GLN A 561 0.94 24.37 -13.73
N TYR A 562 0.36 24.52 -14.92
CA TYR A 562 0.44 23.55 -16.00
C TYR A 562 1.89 23.38 -16.47
N LEU A 563 2.60 24.47 -16.78
CA LEU A 563 4.00 24.41 -17.21
C LEU A 563 4.87 23.70 -16.16
N ARG A 564 4.77 24.11 -14.89
CA ARG A 564 5.52 23.50 -13.79
C ARG A 564 5.22 22.01 -13.63
N PHE A 565 3.96 21.61 -13.77
CA PHE A 565 3.58 20.20 -13.70
C PHE A 565 4.22 19.40 -14.84
N TRP A 566 4.13 19.89 -16.09
CA TRP A 566 4.67 19.17 -17.25
C TRP A 566 6.19 19.09 -17.30
N GLU A 567 6.91 20.08 -16.76
CA GLU A 567 8.37 19.99 -16.61
C GLU A 567 8.77 18.78 -15.74
N VAL A 568 8.06 18.56 -14.64
CA VAL A 568 8.34 17.44 -13.72
C VAL A 568 7.82 16.12 -14.27
N VAL A 569 6.65 16.10 -14.93
CA VAL A 569 6.13 14.87 -15.55
C VAL A 569 7.08 14.37 -16.64
N ARG A 570 7.71 15.29 -17.40
CA ARG A 570 8.68 14.95 -18.44
C ARG A 570 10.02 14.47 -17.88
N SER A 571 10.42 14.86 -16.67
CA SER A 571 11.63 14.31 -16.04
C SER A 571 11.44 12.86 -15.57
N GLY A 572 10.18 12.41 -15.40
CA GLY A 572 9.75 11.03 -15.57
C GLY A 572 10.60 9.95 -14.87
N ILE A 573 10.76 10.03 -13.54
CA ILE A 573 11.62 9.08 -12.81
C ILE A 573 10.83 7.85 -12.34
N ASP A 574 9.63 8.03 -11.78
CA ASP A 574 8.87 6.96 -11.13
C ASP A 574 7.36 7.27 -11.07
N LEU A 575 6.52 6.23 -11.13
CA LEU A 575 5.07 6.30 -11.16
C LEU A 575 4.49 6.81 -9.84
N MET A 576 5.01 6.37 -8.69
CA MET A 576 4.47 6.76 -7.38
C MET A 576 4.68 8.25 -7.09
N PRO A 577 5.90 8.82 -7.27
CA PRO A 577 6.10 10.27 -7.22
C PRO A 577 5.25 11.03 -8.24
N LEU A 578 5.08 10.50 -9.46
CA LEU A 578 4.21 11.12 -10.46
C LEU A 578 2.75 11.24 -9.98
N ILE A 579 2.20 10.20 -9.37
CA ILE A 579 0.84 10.23 -8.80
C ILE A 579 0.74 11.29 -7.70
N GLN A 580 1.72 11.35 -6.79
CA GLN A 580 1.75 12.35 -5.71
C GLN A 580 1.84 13.78 -6.26
N LEU A 581 2.70 14.01 -7.26
CA LEU A 581 2.82 15.30 -7.92
C LEU A 581 1.52 15.71 -8.64
N HIS A 582 0.84 14.75 -9.27
CA HIS A 582 -0.46 14.99 -9.91
C HIS A 582 -1.54 15.34 -8.89
N GLU A 583 -1.55 14.66 -7.74
CA GLU A 583 -2.39 15.01 -6.60
C GLU A 583 -2.14 16.42 -6.09
N GLU A 584 -0.89 16.78 -5.84
CA GLU A 584 -0.50 18.11 -5.35
C GLU A 584 -0.88 19.20 -6.34
N PHE A 585 -0.62 18.99 -7.64
CA PHE A 585 -1.03 19.90 -8.71
C PHE A 585 -2.54 20.15 -8.69
N VAL A 586 -3.35 19.09 -8.67
CA VAL A 586 -4.81 19.20 -8.70
C VAL A 586 -5.36 19.83 -7.41
N LYS A 587 -4.82 19.48 -6.24
CA LYS A 587 -5.19 20.09 -4.95
C LYS A 587 -4.87 21.58 -4.93
N ARG A 588 -3.71 21.97 -5.47
CA ARG A 588 -3.30 23.37 -5.57
C ARG A 588 -4.18 24.17 -6.53
N LEU A 589 -4.57 23.59 -7.67
CA LEU A 589 -5.57 24.21 -8.53
C LEU A 589 -6.91 24.43 -7.82
N ASP A 590 -7.37 23.44 -7.06
CA ASP A 590 -8.65 23.51 -6.34
C ASP A 590 -8.63 24.58 -5.23
N SER A 591 -7.47 24.88 -4.64
CA SER A 591 -7.33 25.95 -3.65
C SER A 591 -7.19 27.34 -4.30
N LEU A 592 -6.48 27.46 -5.42
CA LEU A 592 -6.23 28.74 -6.10
C LEU A 592 -7.44 29.24 -6.89
N ILE A 593 -8.24 28.34 -7.49
CA ILE A 593 -9.40 28.73 -8.28
C ILE A 593 -10.54 29.18 -7.35
N PRO A 594 -11.02 30.44 -7.50
CA PRO A 594 -12.01 31.00 -6.59
C PRO A 594 -13.31 30.21 -6.59
N LYS A 595 -13.96 30.14 -5.43
CA LYS A 595 -15.27 29.51 -5.29
C LYS A 595 -16.31 30.23 -6.18
N PRO A 596 -17.27 29.51 -6.78
CA PRO A 596 -18.21 30.06 -7.75
C PRO A 596 -19.30 30.97 -7.14
N ASN A 597 -19.13 31.45 -5.90
CA ASN A 597 -20.14 32.25 -5.20
C ASN A 597 -20.44 33.57 -5.94
N TYR A 598 -19.44 34.17 -6.58
CA TYR A 598 -19.60 35.39 -7.38
C TYR A 598 -20.49 35.16 -8.62
N ILE A 599 -20.53 33.93 -9.14
CA ILE A 599 -21.28 33.55 -10.35
C ILE A 599 -22.78 33.65 -10.11
N VAL A 600 -23.25 33.39 -8.90
CA VAL A 600 -24.67 33.53 -8.53
C VAL A 600 -25.13 34.98 -8.69
N ASN A 601 -24.31 35.94 -8.25
CA ASN A 601 -24.60 37.36 -8.36
C ASN A 601 -24.52 37.84 -9.83
N LEU A 602 -23.52 37.38 -10.59
CA LEU A 602 -23.43 37.66 -12.03
C LEU A 602 -24.69 37.20 -12.76
N ARG A 603 -25.16 35.98 -12.48
CA ARG A 603 -26.37 35.44 -13.12
C ARG A 603 -27.63 36.20 -12.76
N ARG A 604 -27.79 36.62 -11.51
CA ARG A 604 -28.91 37.46 -11.10
C ARG A 604 -28.91 38.79 -11.85
N ALA A 605 -27.75 39.42 -11.98
CA ALA A 605 -27.61 40.65 -12.78
C ALA A 605 -27.98 40.41 -14.25
N LEU A 606 -27.53 39.30 -14.85
CA LEU A 606 -27.85 38.97 -16.23
C LEU A 606 -29.31 38.63 -16.46
N ASN A 607 -29.94 37.89 -15.54
CA ASN A 607 -31.37 37.61 -15.63
C ASN A 607 -32.20 38.90 -15.61
N ILE A 608 -31.87 39.84 -14.71
CA ILE A 608 -32.54 41.16 -14.66
C ILE A 608 -32.30 41.95 -15.96
N THR A 609 -31.08 41.93 -16.47
CA THR A 609 -30.71 42.61 -17.72
C THR A 609 -31.50 42.04 -18.90
N GLU A 610 -31.64 40.73 -18.99
CA GLU A 610 -32.34 40.05 -20.08
C GLU A 610 -33.86 40.21 -19.99
N GLU A 611 -34.43 40.22 -18.77
CA GLU A 611 -35.84 40.54 -18.53
C GLU A 611 -36.16 41.97 -18.98
N LEU A 612 -35.34 42.93 -18.56
CA LEU A 612 -35.43 44.33 -19.02
C LEU A 612 -35.35 44.43 -20.54
N LEU A 613 -34.42 43.70 -21.16
CA LEU A 613 -34.21 43.71 -22.60
C LEU A 613 -35.44 43.17 -23.34
N THR A 614 -35.97 42.03 -22.90
CA THR A 614 -37.13 41.37 -23.51
C THR A 614 -38.38 42.23 -23.38
N ASN A 615 -38.63 42.81 -22.20
CA ASN A 615 -39.74 43.74 -21.99
C ASN A 615 -39.60 44.99 -22.89
N THR A 616 -38.38 45.47 -23.10
CA THR A 616 -38.09 46.61 -23.97
C THR A 616 -38.32 46.29 -25.45
N GLU A 617 -37.97 45.07 -25.89
CA GLU A 617 -38.21 44.59 -27.25
C GLU A 617 -39.71 44.42 -27.54
N GLU A 618 -40.48 43.90 -26.59
CA GLU A 618 -41.90 43.57 -26.77
C GLU A 618 -42.84 44.77 -26.55
N ASN A 619 -42.58 45.58 -25.53
CA ASN A 619 -43.55 46.55 -25.00
C ASN A 619 -43.03 48.00 -24.92
N GLY A 620 -41.79 48.27 -25.40
CA GLY A 620 -41.12 49.55 -25.14
C GLY A 620 -40.67 49.68 -23.68
N ILE A 621 -40.45 50.90 -23.19
CA ILE A 621 -39.81 51.09 -21.87
C ILE A 621 -40.71 50.55 -20.75
N PRO A 622 -40.23 49.60 -19.92
CA PRO A 622 -41.03 49.01 -18.85
C PRO A 622 -41.41 50.04 -17.78
N ALA A 623 -42.65 50.00 -17.28
CA ALA A 623 -43.11 50.89 -16.19
C ALA A 623 -42.29 50.72 -14.88
N ASN A 624 -41.67 49.55 -14.68
CA ASN A 624 -40.81 49.23 -13.54
C ASN A 624 -39.31 49.43 -13.82
N PHE A 625 -38.94 50.12 -14.90
CA PHE A 625 -37.53 50.31 -15.31
C PHE A 625 -36.66 50.90 -14.18
N VAL A 626 -37.17 51.89 -13.44
CA VAL A 626 -36.42 52.54 -12.35
C VAL A 626 -36.07 51.55 -11.24
N ASP A 627 -37.03 50.75 -10.76
CA ASP A 627 -36.79 49.73 -9.72
C ASP A 627 -35.80 48.65 -10.20
N GLN A 628 -36.00 48.14 -11.42
CA GLN A 628 -35.11 47.13 -11.99
C GLN A 628 -33.70 47.69 -12.24
N SER A 629 -33.57 48.97 -12.62
CA SER A 629 -32.27 49.65 -12.79
C SER A 629 -31.51 49.81 -11.46
N GLN A 630 -32.21 50.13 -10.36
CA GLN A 630 -31.62 50.22 -9.03
C GLN A 630 -31.15 48.84 -8.54
N ARG A 631 -31.96 47.80 -8.74
CA ARG A 631 -31.58 46.41 -8.44
C ARG A 631 -30.37 45.97 -9.26
N LEU A 632 -30.33 46.32 -10.54
CA LEU A 632 -29.22 45.99 -11.42
C LEU A 632 -27.93 46.71 -11.01
N ASN A 633 -28.00 48.00 -10.67
CA ASN A 633 -26.87 48.76 -10.13
C ASN A 633 -26.35 48.16 -8.81
N LYS A 634 -27.24 47.72 -7.92
CA LYS A 634 -26.86 47.04 -6.68
C LYS A 634 -26.06 45.77 -6.97
N TYR A 635 -26.51 44.92 -7.89
CA TYR A 635 -25.78 43.71 -8.24
C TYR A 635 -24.46 43.99 -8.96
N ALA A 636 -24.43 44.98 -9.85
CA ALA A 636 -23.19 45.41 -10.50
C ALA A 636 -22.15 45.92 -9.48
N ARG A 637 -22.61 46.65 -8.45
CA ARG A 637 -21.75 47.10 -7.34
C ARG A 637 -21.23 45.93 -6.51
N ILE A 638 -22.08 44.97 -6.14
CA ILE A 638 -21.66 43.75 -5.44
C ILE A 638 -20.60 42.97 -6.25
N VAL A 639 -20.73 42.94 -7.57
CA VAL A 639 -19.74 42.30 -8.46
C VAL A 639 -18.41 43.07 -8.46
N CYS A 640 -18.45 44.41 -8.49
CA CYS A 640 -17.24 45.24 -8.41
C CYS A 640 -16.54 45.11 -7.04
N GLU A 641 -17.29 45.12 -5.94
CA GLU A 641 -16.75 44.93 -4.59
C GLU A 641 -16.17 43.50 -4.41
N ALA A 642 -16.77 42.50 -5.06
CA ALA A 642 -16.23 41.15 -5.11
C ALA A 642 -14.88 41.09 -5.85
N GLU A 643 -14.66 41.93 -6.87
CA GLU A 643 -13.38 42.08 -7.57
C GLU A 643 -12.27 42.45 -6.60
N GLU A 644 -12.44 43.53 -5.84
CA GLU A 644 -11.44 44.01 -4.88
C GLU A 644 -11.06 42.91 -3.87
N SER A 645 -12.06 42.17 -3.36
CA SER A 645 -11.82 41.06 -2.42
C SER A 645 -11.11 39.86 -3.03
N LEU A 646 -11.35 39.55 -4.31
CA LEU A 646 -10.72 38.44 -5.02
C LEU A 646 -9.25 38.74 -5.36
N PHE A 647 -8.92 40.00 -5.63
CA PHE A 647 -7.56 40.42 -5.97
C PHE A 647 -6.70 40.77 -4.73
N GLN A 648 -7.30 41.22 -3.62
CA GLN A 648 -6.56 41.53 -2.38
C GLN A 648 -6.10 40.30 -1.59
N ASN A 649 -6.83 39.18 -1.63
CA ASN A 649 -6.51 37.99 -0.83
C ASN A 649 -5.44 37.05 -1.44
N THR A 650 -4.72 37.51 -2.46
CA THR A 650 -3.81 36.64 -3.26
C THR A 650 -2.47 37.26 -3.63
N VAL A 651 -2.23 38.51 -3.21
CA VAL A 651 -0.88 39.10 -3.07
C VAL A 651 -0.46 38.85 -1.63
#